data_AF-A0A6S6U6S5-F1
#
_entry.id   AF-A0A6S6U6S5-F1
#
_cell.length_a   1.000
_cell.length_b   1.000
_cell.length_c   1.000
_cell.angle_alpha   90.00
_cell.angle_beta   90.00
_cell.angle_gamma   90.00
#
_symmetry.space_group_name_H-M   'P 1'
#
loop_
_entity.id
_entity.type
_entity.pdbx_description
1 polymer ?
#
loop_
_entity_poly.entity_id
_entity_poly.type
_entity_poly.pdbx_seq_one_letter_code
_entity_poly.pdbx_strand_id
1 'polypeptide(L)'
;MTQKLYLNKLETLKKWAYAYYVDDNPIATDEEYDVLYHEVLDYETANPNEVAEDSPTKRVGGVVRDEFSKATHIKRMWSMEDVFNTEEVQEWLDRTVKNVGVTPYFCEPKFDGASMNLLYENGKLVRAITRGDGVIGEEVTDNVRTIRSVPLSIDYQGQIEIRGEVVIRKDDFDIINKERKAEGENTFANPRNAAAGSLRQLDSSITAKRRLVFYPWGLGENNLTQVNLSEKMDYVYSLGFLAPPFVKACSTIEEIEAFYHFLIANRDEIPMMMDGMVVKVDDTVKQEQLGYTVKVPKWMCAYKFPALEKVTKVNAITIQVGRTGVLTPVAEVEPVDLEGAMIARATLHNYDEIERKGLKAGDSVILIRSGDVIPKITKVLADRRNGHEVDIIRPTACPTCGSEVLDEGTLIKCQNMDCPDRVVASIKYFASKQCMNIDGLGGSIVEQLVEANIINNIMDLYKIQYDDLVGLEGFKEKSINNLLSSIEDTKGVECWRFLKSLGIEHIGEVGSKSICNTVGMYHLHIPREILLGLDGFGVEMVSGYINFMASNEKFVQDLIEIIKPSEEKISKSLNKHEIINSLFKVPSLGTETLKSIYNRLDFYHLRMIAEEEIILNKDNKPIRENAKILFNKSFILNEDRYKELLNFFTLKKERLEQAIITGEILTIKYMEGTQPSTLRKVIPRNVFSNTLFAYHQNRLKTYFIDELVIANNNSSGDWYDENRIEFYKSEYEIPNLKEIDIDFLVNFADRGNMAIHGLGKDSIKKLFNLNILTSIDDIYSLTLENLQKVKGFEGQRGIDIITSIEGSRQCDCWRFLSALKIPLFAEASGKLICDEYGLDFLDLTYDQVRSINSLGEERANTFHSYMTKNKLIVKRWMNIVQPLQKEKKAIKLNPFKDKTLVLTGSMSESRTKIKEMLEELGAKVSGSVSKSTDYLIYGEKAGSKLTKAESLGVKTLTEEAMRDML
;
A
#
# COMPACT_ATOMS: atom_id res chain seq x y z
N MET A 1 60.27 31.92 -0.72
CA MET A 1 59.66 31.92 -2.08
C MET A 1 58.82 33.19 -2.22
N THR A 2 58.73 33.82 -3.40
CA THR A 2 57.81 34.96 -3.63
C THR A 2 56.42 34.44 -4.00
N GLN A 3 55.35 35.21 -3.75
CA GLN A 3 53.97 34.80 -4.07
C GLN A 3 53.80 34.41 -5.55
N LYS A 4 54.42 35.15 -6.48
CA LYS A 4 54.40 34.83 -7.91
C LYS A 4 55.08 33.49 -8.24
N LEU A 5 56.20 33.19 -7.57
CA LEU A 5 56.90 31.92 -7.75
C LEU A 5 56.11 30.75 -7.13
N TYR A 6 55.46 30.98 -5.99
CA TYR A 6 54.53 30.04 -5.37
C TYR A 6 53.39 29.67 -6.32
N LEU A 7 52.70 30.66 -6.91
CA LEU A 7 51.60 30.40 -7.85
C LEU A 7 52.05 29.58 -9.07
N ASN A 8 53.24 29.86 -9.63
CA ASN A 8 53.77 29.07 -10.75
C ASN A 8 54.11 27.62 -10.36
N LYS A 9 54.73 27.44 -9.18
CA LYS A 9 55.04 26.10 -8.64
C LYS A 9 53.76 25.33 -8.30
N LEU A 10 52.75 26.03 -7.78
CA LEU A 10 51.44 25.48 -7.47
C LEU A 10 50.74 24.96 -8.74
N GLU A 11 50.72 25.72 -9.83
CA GLU A 11 50.14 25.26 -11.11
C GLU A 11 50.88 24.03 -11.66
N THR A 12 52.21 23.99 -11.50
CA THR A 12 53.02 22.81 -11.89
C THR A 12 52.66 21.60 -11.02
N LEU A 13 52.56 21.78 -9.71
CA LEU A 13 52.19 20.73 -8.76
C LEU A 13 50.78 20.20 -9.03
N LYS A 14 49.81 21.08 -9.32
CA LYS A 14 48.45 20.68 -9.72
C LYS A 14 48.47 19.81 -10.95
N LYS A 15 49.22 20.20 -11.98
CA LYS A 15 49.35 19.45 -13.23
C LYS A 15 49.99 18.07 -12.99
N TRP A 16 51.05 18.00 -12.19
CA TRP A 16 51.72 16.74 -11.86
C TRP A 16 50.82 15.82 -11.01
N ALA A 17 50.14 16.38 -10.02
CA ALA A 17 49.19 15.64 -9.20
C ALA A 17 48.03 15.07 -10.03
N TYR A 18 47.52 15.84 -10.99
CA TYR A 18 46.48 15.35 -11.90
C TYR A 18 47.00 14.21 -12.77
N ALA A 19 48.15 14.39 -13.43
CA ALA A 19 48.75 13.37 -14.28
C ALA A 19 49.06 12.05 -13.53
N TYR A 20 49.53 12.16 -12.29
CA TYR A 20 49.84 11.01 -11.44
C TYR A 20 48.58 10.31 -10.94
N TYR A 21 47.70 11.03 -10.24
CA TYR A 21 46.58 10.42 -9.50
C TYR A 21 45.31 10.23 -10.33
N VAL A 22 45.15 10.96 -11.43
CA VAL A 22 43.93 10.95 -12.26
C VAL A 22 44.21 10.23 -13.58
N ASP A 23 45.22 10.67 -14.32
CA ASP A 23 45.55 10.12 -15.64
C ASP A 23 46.32 8.79 -15.57
N ASP A 24 46.86 8.43 -14.40
CA ASP A 24 47.76 7.27 -14.21
C ASP A 24 48.94 7.29 -15.20
N ASN A 25 49.42 8.49 -15.52
CA ASN A 25 50.47 8.76 -16.49
C ASN A 25 51.41 9.87 -15.95
N PRO A 26 52.28 9.54 -14.99
CA PRO A 26 53.10 10.51 -14.29
C PRO A 26 54.06 11.22 -15.26
N ILE A 27 54.00 12.56 -15.27
CA ILE A 27 54.87 13.43 -16.10
C ILE A 27 56.08 13.99 -15.33
N ALA A 28 56.28 13.54 -14.10
CA ALA A 28 57.41 13.80 -13.23
C ALA A 28 57.69 12.53 -12.41
N THR A 29 58.94 12.35 -11.98
CA THR A 29 59.30 11.26 -11.07
C THR A 29 58.76 11.52 -9.66
N ASP A 30 58.60 10.46 -8.86
CA ASP A 30 58.16 10.59 -7.45
C ASP A 30 59.05 11.56 -6.66
N GLU A 31 60.36 11.50 -6.87
CA GLU A 31 61.33 12.40 -6.22
C GLU A 31 61.11 13.88 -6.61
N GLU A 32 60.91 14.16 -7.90
CA GLU A 32 60.63 15.53 -8.37
C GLU A 32 59.30 16.05 -7.80
N TYR A 33 58.27 15.20 -7.78
CA TYR A 33 56.96 15.54 -7.23
C TYR A 33 57.04 15.86 -5.75
N ASP A 34 57.71 15.02 -4.96
CA ASP A 34 57.83 15.20 -3.51
C ASP A 34 58.60 16.47 -3.17
N VAL A 35 59.69 16.76 -3.89
CA VAL A 35 60.43 18.03 -3.72
C VAL A 35 59.52 19.22 -3.96
N LEU A 36 58.79 19.24 -5.08
CA LEU A 36 57.89 20.35 -5.42
C LEU A 36 56.73 20.47 -4.41
N TYR A 37 56.20 19.34 -3.95
CA TYR A 37 55.14 19.28 -2.94
C TYR A 37 55.60 19.90 -1.63
N HIS A 38 56.79 19.53 -1.15
CA HIS A 38 57.37 20.09 0.08
C HIS A 38 57.66 21.58 -0.03
N GLU A 39 58.18 22.05 -1.17
CA GLU A 39 58.41 23.49 -1.39
C GLU A 39 57.12 24.32 -1.34
N VAL A 40 56.02 23.78 -1.89
CA VAL A 40 54.69 24.40 -1.82
C VAL A 40 54.16 24.38 -0.38
N LEU A 41 54.23 23.23 0.29
CA LEU A 41 53.76 23.05 1.67
C LEU A 41 54.51 23.96 2.66
N ASP A 42 55.82 24.09 2.53
CA ASP A 42 56.65 24.96 3.39
C ASP A 42 56.24 26.43 3.25
N TYR A 43 55.94 26.89 2.03
CA TYR A 43 55.46 28.25 1.80
C TYR A 43 54.08 28.50 2.41
N GLU A 44 53.16 27.55 2.23
CA GLU A 44 51.80 27.66 2.76
C GLU A 44 51.78 27.62 4.30
N THR A 45 52.63 26.80 4.89
CA THR A 45 52.83 26.73 6.35
C THR A 45 53.38 28.06 6.88
N ALA A 46 54.32 28.69 6.17
CA ALA A 46 54.87 29.98 6.53
C ALA A 46 53.91 31.16 6.26
N ASN A 47 52.93 31.01 5.35
CA ASN A 47 52.00 32.07 4.94
C ASN A 47 50.52 31.60 4.92
N PRO A 48 49.91 31.29 6.09
CA PRO A 48 48.57 30.70 6.16
C PRO A 48 47.45 31.51 5.49
N ASN A 49 47.60 32.83 5.42
CA ASN A 49 46.62 33.74 4.81
C ASN A 49 46.76 33.86 3.28
N GLU A 50 47.82 33.30 2.69
CA GLU A 50 48.09 33.36 1.25
C GLU A 50 47.90 31.99 0.56
N VAL A 51 47.45 30.98 1.31
CA VAL A 51 47.26 29.63 0.81
C VAL A 51 46.10 29.59 -0.17
N ALA A 52 46.39 29.12 -1.38
CA ALA A 52 45.37 28.94 -2.41
C ALA A 52 44.32 27.93 -1.93
N GLU A 53 43.04 28.20 -2.14
CA GLU A 53 41.96 27.29 -1.72
C GLU A 53 42.00 25.94 -2.44
N ASP A 54 42.54 25.91 -3.65
CA ASP A 54 42.60 24.74 -4.52
C ASP A 54 43.96 24.03 -4.50
N SER A 55 44.78 24.30 -3.47
CA SER A 55 46.11 23.70 -3.37
C SER A 55 46.07 22.18 -3.17
N PRO A 56 46.92 21.38 -3.85
CA PRO A 56 47.03 19.93 -3.65
C PRO A 56 47.37 19.51 -2.22
N THR A 57 47.98 20.39 -1.41
CA THR A 57 48.31 20.19 0.01
C THR A 57 47.06 20.20 0.90
N LYS A 58 46.01 20.96 0.52
CA LYS A 58 44.71 20.99 1.22
C LYS A 58 43.86 19.75 1.00
N ARG A 59 44.29 18.85 0.11
CA ARG A 59 43.59 17.58 -0.16
C ARG A 59 44.00 16.44 0.77
N VAL A 60 45.00 16.65 1.63
CA VAL A 60 45.29 15.72 2.73
C VAL A 60 44.09 15.79 3.67
N GLY A 61 43.40 14.66 3.87
CA GLY A 61 42.30 14.58 4.82
C GLY A 61 42.75 14.89 6.26
N GLY A 62 41.86 14.72 7.23
CA GLY A 62 42.16 14.98 8.65
C GLY A 62 41.16 15.91 9.34
N VAL A 63 40.07 16.26 8.64
CA VAL A 63 38.88 16.79 9.30
C VAL A 63 38.15 15.59 9.91
N VAL A 64 38.04 15.59 11.23
CA VAL A 64 37.25 14.61 11.98
C VAL A 64 35.95 15.30 12.38
N ARG A 65 34.83 14.74 11.94
CA ARG A 65 33.48 15.19 12.32
C ARG A 65 32.84 14.21 13.30
N ASP A 66 31.98 14.71 14.18
CA ASP A 66 31.18 13.85 15.05
C ASP A 66 30.03 13.19 14.28
N GLU A 67 29.43 13.92 13.32
CA GLU A 67 28.33 13.44 12.46
C GLU A 67 28.27 14.17 11.11
N PHE A 68 27.47 13.64 10.18
CA PHE A 68 27.19 14.29 8.89
C PHE A 68 25.94 15.18 8.99
N SER A 69 26.07 16.44 8.59
CA SER A 69 24.93 17.34 8.40
C SER A 69 24.09 16.92 7.20
N LYS A 70 22.78 17.17 7.25
CA LYS A 70 21.88 17.02 6.11
C LYS A 70 21.76 18.33 5.35
N ALA A 71 21.71 18.25 4.03
CA ALA A 71 21.54 19.39 3.14
C ALA A 71 20.56 19.07 2.00
N THR A 72 19.81 20.09 1.58
CA THR A 72 18.83 20.00 0.49
C THR A 72 19.51 20.29 -0.85
N HIS A 73 19.18 19.53 -1.88
CA HIS A 73 19.59 19.80 -3.26
C HIS A 73 18.82 20.98 -3.85
N ILE A 74 19.45 21.81 -4.71
CA ILE A 74 18.74 22.93 -5.35
C ILE A 74 17.73 22.39 -6.34
N LYS A 75 18.17 21.49 -7.23
CA LYS A 75 17.28 20.65 -8.03
C LYS A 75 17.26 19.22 -7.48
N ARG A 76 16.09 18.58 -7.52
CA ARG A 76 15.94 17.17 -7.10
C ARG A 76 16.86 16.25 -7.92
N MET A 77 17.48 15.27 -7.25
CA MET A 77 18.17 14.15 -7.90
C MET A 77 17.18 12.99 -8.07
N TRP A 78 16.99 12.55 -9.31
CA TRP A 78 16.03 11.50 -9.66
C TRP A 78 16.71 10.12 -9.79
N SER A 79 15.90 9.06 -9.72
CA SER A 79 16.34 7.72 -10.16
C SER A 79 16.10 7.54 -11.66
N MET A 80 16.57 6.44 -12.24
CA MET A 80 16.36 6.11 -13.66
C MET A 80 15.27 5.03 -13.80
N GLU A 81 14.55 5.04 -14.92
CA GLU A 81 13.71 3.90 -15.33
C GLU A 81 14.62 2.76 -15.78
N ASP A 82 14.47 1.55 -15.22
CA ASP A 82 15.25 0.39 -15.62
C ASP A 82 14.60 -0.29 -16.83
N VAL A 83 15.43 -0.71 -17.78
CA VAL A 83 15.06 -1.35 -19.05
C VAL A 83 15.98 -2.55 -19.26
N PHE A 84 15.45 -3.70 -19.66
CA PHE A 84 16.20 -4.97 -19.64
C PHE A 84 16.36 -5.65 -21.00
N ASN A 85 15.60 -5.24 -22.01
CA ASN A 85 15.63 -5.82 -23.35
C ASN A 85 15.34 -4.76 -24.42
N THR A 86 15.63 -5.11 -25.67
CA THR A 86 15.48 -4.25 -26.84
C THR A 86 14.04 -3.82 -27.04
N GLU A 87 13.06 -4.68 -26.76
CA GLU A 87 11.64 -4.35 -26.88
C GLU A 87 11.24 -3.22 -25.91
N GLU A 88 11.64 -3.31 -24.65
CA GLU A 88 11.38 -2.26 -23.66
C GLU A 88 12.10 -0.94 -24.01
N VAL A 89 13.31 -1.00 -24.59
CA VAL A 89 14.00 0.19 -25.11
C VAL A 89 13.19 0.80 -26.26
N GLN A 90 12.70 -0.02 -27.20
CA GLN A 90 11.85 0.45 -28.30
C GLN A 90 10.58 1.12 -27.78
N GLU A 91 9.91 0.53 -26.79
CA GLU A 91 8.73 1.15 -26.16
C GLU A 91 9.05 2.50 -25.53
N TRP A 92 10.21 2.62 -24.86
CA TRP A 92 10.67 3.89 -24.30
C TRP A 92 10.95 4.94 -25.38
N LEU A 93 11.59 4.54 -26.49
CA LEU A 93 11.83 5.40 -27.66
C LEU A 93 10.52 5.85 -28.31
N ASP A 94 9.56 4.95 -28.50
CA ASP A 94 8.25 5.24 -29.07
C ASP A 94 7.47 6.25 -28.23
N ARG A 95 7.50 6.10 -26.90
CA ARG A 95 6.92 7.08 -25.97
C ARG A 95 7.60 8.44 -26.10
N THR A 96 8.91 8.47 -26.26
CA THR A 96 9.66 9.72 -26.46
C THR A 96 9.25 10.41 -27.76
N VAL A 97 9.30 9.68 -28.89
CA VAL A 97 8.96 10.20 -30.22
C VAL A 97 7.51 10.67 -30.28
N LYS A 98 6.58 9.96 -29.64
CA LYS A 98 5.17 10.36 -29.58
C LYS A 98 4.96 11.71 -28.91
N ASN A 99 5.75 12.06 -27.89
CA ASN A 99 5.56 13.27 -27.09
C ASN A 99 6.35 14.47 -27.61
N VAL A 100 7.58 14.27 -28.10
CA VAL A 100 8.50 15.37 -28.51
C VAL A 100 9.06 15.24 -29.92
N GLY A 101 8.60 14.25 -30.69
CA GLY A 101 9.11 13.95 -32.03
C GLY A 101 10.47 13.26 -32.03
N VAL A 102 11.00 13.01 -33.22
CA VAL A 102 12.32 12.39 -33.41
C VAL A 102 13.40 13.27 -32.79
N THR A 103 14.32 12.66 -32.07
CA THR A 103 15.38 13.36 -31.34
C THR A 103 16.63 12.48 -31.21
N PRO A 104 17.84 13.06 -31.19
CA PRO A 104 19.05 12.31 -30.87
C PRO A 104 19.11 11.94 -29.38
N TYR A 105 19.91 10.91 -29.10
CA TYR A 105 20.16 10.36 -27.78
C TYR A 105 21.64 10.40 -27.46
N PHE A 106 21.97 10.70 -26.20
CA PHE A 106 23.30 10.64 -25.65
C PHE A 106 23.41 9.39 -24.77
N CYS A 107 24.27 8.45 -25.18
CA CYS A 107 24.45 7.16 -24.52
C CYS A 107 25.81 7.10 -23.83
N GLU A 108 25.83 6.61 -22.59
CA GLU A 108 27.03 6.51 -21.76
C GLU A 108 26.99 5.28 -20.83
N PRO A 109 28.15 4.75 -20.40
CA PRO A 109 28.23 3.68 -19.42
C PRO A 109 27.53 4.04 -18.12
N LYS A 110 26.78 3.09 -17.57
CA LYS A 110 26.19 3.22 -16.25
C LYS A 110 27.16 2.64 -15.22
N PHE A 111 27.94 3.51 -14.59
CA PHE A 111 28.83 3.10 -13.51
C PHE A 111 28.07 2.70 -12.25
N ASP A 112 28.63 1.73 -11.52
CA ASP A 112 28.07 1.24 -10.26
C ASP A 112 28.87 1.83 -9.07
N GLY A 113 28.33 2.90 -8.49
CA GLY A 113 28.99 3.65 -7.42
C GLY A 113 28.02 4.34 -6.46
N ALA A 114 28.44 5.51 -5.97
CA ALA A 114 27.63 6.38 -5.14
C ALA A 114 27.37 7.74 -5.83
N SER A 115 26.11 8.03 -6.13
CA SER A 115 25.73 9.29 -6.76
C SER A 115 25.98 10.50 -5.86
N MET A 116 26.51 11.55 -6.47
CA MET A 116 27.01 12.76 -5.81
C MET A 116 26.60 14.02 -6.56
N ASN A 117 26.26 15.08 -5.81
CA ASN A 117 25.96 16.41 -6.32
C ASN A 117 26.99 17.41 -5.79
N LEU A 118 27.71 18.09 -6.68
CA LEU A 118 28.73 19.08 -6.37
C LEU A 118 28.21 20.47 -6.69
N LEU A 119 28.16 21.36 -5.70
CA LEU A 119 27.77 22.75 -5.87
C LEU A 119 29.03 23.62 -5.98
N TYR A 120 29.16 24.30 -7.11
CA TYR A 120 30.15 25.35 -7.31
C TYR A 120 29.49 26.72 -7.34
N GLU A 121 30.14 27.70 -6.70
CA GLU A 121 29.76 29.11 -6.76
C GLU A 121 30.97 29.95 -7.13
N ASN A 122 30.85 30.71 -8.22
CA ASN A 122 31.94 31.54 -8.77
C ASN A 122 33.24 30.74 -8.93
N GLY A 123 33.10 29.52 -9.44
CA GLY A 123 34.19 28.61 -9.73
C GLY A 123 34.67 27.80 -8.54
N LYS A 124 34.22 28.03 -7.31
CA LYS A 124 34.73 27.34 -6.11
C LYS A 124 33.79 26.24 -5.64
N LEU A 125 34.34 25.07 -5.26
CA LEU A 125 33.56 23.99 -4.65
C LEU A 125 33.09 24.40 -3.25
N VAL A 126 31.78 24.66 -3.11
CA VAL A 126 31.16 25.10 -1.86
C VAL A 126 30.63 23.91 -1.07
N ARG A 127 30.00 22.94 -1.74
CA ARG A 127 29.31 21.83 -1.07
C ARG A 127 29.29 20.57 -1.92
N ALA A 128 29.38 19.42 -1.27
CA ALA A 128 29.11 18.12 -1.89
C ALA A 128 28.05 17.36 -1.08
N ILE A 129 26.98 16.91 -1.74
CA ILE A 129 25.82 16.26 -1.11
C ILE A 129 25.58 14.91 -1.77
N THR A 130 25.45 13.86 -0.97
CA THR A 130 25.01 12.55 -1.44
C THR A 130 23.55 12.59 -1.94
N ARG A 131 23.12 11.60 -2.72
CA ARG A 131 21.72 11.58 -3.21
C ARG A 131 20.66 11.62 -2.10
N GLY A 132 20.83 10.82 -1.05
CA GLY A 132 19.82 10.60 -0.02
C GLY A 132 18.47 10.14 -0.60
N ASP A 133 17.39 10.82 -0.24
CA ASP A 133 16.03 10.57 -0.77
C ASP A 133 15.76 11.26 -2.13
N GLY A 134 16.77 11.96 -2.66
CA GLY A 134 16.71 12.75 -3.88
C GLY A 134 16.41 14.23 -3.66
N VAL A 135 15.89 14.60 -2.48
CA VAL A 135 15.63 16.00 -2.08
C VAL A 135 16.63 16.44 -1.00
N ILE A 136 16.87 15.59 -0.01
CA ILE A 136 17.81 15.80 1.09
C ILE A 136 18.85 14.68 1.06
N GLY A 137 20.12 15.07 1.18
CA GLY A 137 21.23 14.16 1.32
C GLY A 137 22.17 14.55 2.46
N GLU A 138 23.17 13.70 2.69
CA GLU A 138 24.25 13.95 3.64
C GLU A 138 25.33 14.80 2.99
N GLU A 139 25.79 15.84 3.69
CA GLU A 139 26.87 16.70 3.25
C GLU A 139 28.23 16.05 3.57
N VAL A 140 28.99 15.74 2.51
CA VAL A 140 30.28 15.03 2.59
C VAL A 140 31.40 15.85 1.93
N THR A 141 31.31 17.17 2.02
CA THR A 141 32.21 18.12 1.36
C THR A 141 33.70 17.85 1.67
N ASP A 142 34.05 17.56 2.93
CA ASP A 142 35.44 17.32 3.31
C ASP A 142 35.98 16.01 2.75
N ASN A 143 35.17 14.96 2.69
CA ASN A 143 35.51 13.70 2.05
C ASN A 143 35.73 13.89 0.55
N VAL A 144 34.84 14.64 -0.11
CA VAL A 144 34.92 14.89 -1.56
C VAL A 144 36.13 15.74 -1.93
N ARG A 145 36.58 16.68 -1.07
CA ARG A 145 37.82 17.45 -1.31
C ARG A 145 39.06 16.56 -1.46
N THR A 146 39.06 15.37 -0.84
CA THR A 146 40.15 14.39 -0.96
C THR A 146 40.16 13.65 -2.30
N ILE A 147 39.05 13.68 -3.06
CA ILE A 147 38.91 13.00 -4.36
C ILE A 147 39.64 13.80 -5.43
N ARG A 148 40.73 13.23 -5.96
CA ARG A 148 41.67 13.93 -6.86
C ARG A 148 41.03 14.35 -8.18
N SER A 149 40.08 13.56 -8.70
CA SER A 149 39.37 13.88 -9.95
C SER A 149 38.27 14.94 -9.81
N VAL A 150 38.00 15.44 -8.60
CA VAL A 150 37.09 16.56 -8.36
C VAL A 150 37.90 17.85 -8.28
N PRO A 151 37.78 18.80 -9.23
CA PRO A 151 38.44 20.09 -9.14
C PRO A 151 37.93 20.90 -7.94
N LEU A 152 38.82 21.49 -7.13
CA LEU A 152 38.40 22.38 -6.04
C LEU A 152 37.98 23.77 -6.56
N SER A 153 38.52 24.15 -7.72
CA SER A 153 38.18 25.36 -8.46
C SER A 153 38.01 25.02 -9.95
N ILE A 154 37.09 25.70 -10.62
CA ILE A 154 36.78 25.56 -12.05
C ILE A 154 36.64 26.95 -12.69
N ASP A 155 36.92 27.05 -13.98
CA ASP A 155 36.75 28.30 -14.74
C ASP A 155 35.28 28.51 -15.17
N TYR A 156 34.43 28.79 -14.18
CA TYR A 156 33.01 29.07 -14.38
C TYR A 156 32.54 30.18 -13.42
N GLN A 157 31.90 31.20 -13.98
CA GLN A 157 31.36 32.33 -13.21
C GLN A 157 29.86 32.11 -12.99
N GLY A 158 29.43 32.03 -11.73
CA GLY A 158 28.04 31.76 -11.34
C GLY A 158 27.86 30.47 -10.53
N GLN A 159 26.61 30.05 -10.35
CA GLN A 159 26.24 28.85 -9.61
C GLN A 159 26.00 27.68 -10.57
N ILE A 160 26.54 26.50 -10.25
CA ILE A 160 26.34 25.26 -11.01
C ILE A 160 26.38 24.02 -10.11
N GLU A 161 25.41 23.13 -10.30
CA GLU A 161 25.39 21.78 -9.74
C GLU A 161 25.89 20.76 -10.76
N ILE A 162 27.00 20.10 -10.47
CA ILE A 162 27.58 19.02 -11.27
C ILE A 162 27.24 17.69 -10.61
N ARG A 163 26.57 16.80 -11.35
CA ARG A 163 26.12 15.49 -10.86
C ARG A 163 26.98 14.40 -11.46
N GLY A 164 27.37 13.45 -10.63
CA GLY A 164 28.22 12.36 -11.05
C GLY A 164 28.17 11.17 -10.12
N GLU A 165 28.98 10.18 -10.44
CA GLU A 165 29.11 8.94 -9.68
C GLU A 165 30.51 8.86 -9.07
N VAL A 166 30.57 8.63 -7.75
CA VAL A 166 31.81 8.30 -7.05
C VAL A 166 32.01 6.79 -7.09
N VAL A 167 33.14 6.36 -7.63
CA VAL A 167 33.47 4.96 -7.93
C VAL A 167 34.87 4.61 -7.39
N ILE A 168 35.17 3.32 -7.37
CA ILE A 168 36.50 2.77 -7.08
C ILE A 168 36.91 1.90 -8.28
N ARG A 169 38.17 2.03 -8.71
CA ARG A 169 38.71 1.18 -9.78
C ARG A 169 38.79 -0.28 -9.32
N LYS A 170 38.59 -1.24 -10.22
CA LYS A 170 38.64 -2.69 -9.90
C LYS A 170 39.95 -3.06 -9.19
N ASP A 171 41.09 -2.57 -9.67
CA ASP A 171 42.40 -2.86 -9.07
C ASP A 171 42.57 -2.20 -7.69
N ASP A 172 42.12 -0.95 -7.52
CA ASP A 172 42.16 -0.26 -6.22
C ASP A 172 41.26 -0.96 -5.19
N PHE A 173 40.11 -1.48 -5.62
CA PHE A 173 39.22 -2.27 -4.76
C PHE A 173 39.91 -3.54 -4.24
N ASP A 174 40.63 -4.26 -5.10
CA ASP A 174 41.38 -5.45 -4.71
C ASP A 174 42.52 -5.12 -3.73
N ILE A 175 43.20 -3.99 -3.92
CA ILE A 175 44.22 -3.50 -2.99
C ILE A 175 43.59 -3.19 -1.63
N ILE A 176 42.51 -2.41 -1.59
CA ILE A 176 41.80 -2.03 -0.36
C ILE A 176 41.34 -3.28 0.40
N ASN A 177 40.81 -4.29 -0.29
CA ASN A 177 40.38 -5.52 0.36
C ASN A 177 41.56 -6.35 0.91
N LYS A 178 42.71 -6.37 0.21
CA LYS A 178 43.93 -7.00 0.72
C LYS A 178 44.44 -6.31 1.99
N GLU A 179 44.47 -4.98 2.00
CA GLU A 179 44.87 -4.18 3.17
C GLU A 179 43.96 -4.43 4.36
N ARG A 180 42.63 -4.33 4.17
CA ARG A 180 41.63 -4.58 5.22
C ARG A 180 41.76 -5.98 5.79
N LYS A 181 41.97 -6.99 4.96
CA LYS A 181 42.17 -8.38 5.40
C LYS A 181 43.44 -8.54 6.22
N ALA A 182 44.52 -7.84 5.85
CA ALA A 182 45.77 -7.84 6.61
C ALA A 182 45.62 -7.16 7.98
N GLU A 183 44.75 -6.15 8.07
CA GLU A 183 44.42 -5.43 9.31
C GLU A 183 43.35 -6.14 10.17
N GLY A 184 42.83 -7.29 9.71
CA GLY A 184 41.78 -8.05 10.42
C GLY A 184 40.38 -7.43 10.29
N GLU A 185 40.18 -6.50 9.37
CA GLU A 185 38.89 -5.89 9.08
C GLU A 185 38.07 -6.70 8.05
N ASN A 186 36.75 -6.53 8.08
CA ASN A 186 35.87 -7.11 7.07
C ASN A 186 36.12 -6.49 5.69
N THR A 187 36.31 -7.34 4.68
CA THR A 187 36.41 -6.92 3.27
C THR A 187 35.08 -6.37 2.77
N PHE A 188 35.13 -5.47 1.80
CA PHE A 188 33.93 -5.05 1.07
C PHE A 188 33.50 -6.10 0.07
N ALA A 189 32.18 -6.23 -0.11
CA ALA A 189 31.59 -7.18 -1.05
C ALA A 189 31.72 -6.74 -2.52
N ASN A 190 31.62 -5.44 -2.82
CA ASN A 190 31.75 -4.94 -4.19
C ASN A 190 32.27 -3.49 -4.21
N PRO A 191 32.78 -3.01 -5.37
CA PRO A 191 33.31 -1.65 -5.50
C PRO A 191 32.31 -0.55 -5.15
N ARG A 192 31.01 -0.76 -5.41
CA ARG A 192 29.95 0.19 -5.05
C ARG A 192 29.81 0.40 -3.54
N ASN A 193 29.75 -0.69 -2.78
CA ASN A 193 29.67 -0.65 -1.32
C ASN A 193 30.96 -0.06 -0.73
N ALA A 194 32.10 -0.40 -1.33
CA ALA A 194 33.38 0.20 -0.96
C ALA A 194 33.38 1.72 -1.21
N ALA A 195 32.88 2.19 -2.36
CA ALA A 195 32.81 3.61 -2.69
C ALA A 195 31.88 4.36 -1.72
N ALA A 196 30.66 3.85 -1.52
CA ALA A 196 29.68 4.45 -0.62
C ALA A 196 30.17 4.49 0.85
N GLY A 197 30.77 3.40 1.33
CA GLY A 197 31.32 3.32 2.68
C GLY A 197 32.56 4.20 2.88
N SER A 198 33.42 4.29 1.87
CA SER A 198 34.63 5.13 1.89
C SER A 198 34.29 6.62 1.84
N LEU A 199 33.25 6.99 1.11
CA LEU A 199 32.78 8.37 1.02
C LEU A 199 32.14 8.88 2.33
N ARG A 200 31.61 7.97 3.16
CA ARG A 200 30.89 8.30 4.41
C ARG A 200 31.75 8.02 5.65
N GLN A 201 33.03 8.39 5.60
CA GLN A 201 33.92 8.29 6.75
C GLN A 201 33.91 9.59 7.54
N LEU A 202 33.69 9.52 8.86
CA LEU A 202 33.72 10.69 9.74
C LEU A 202 35.09 11.37 9.77
N ASP A 203 36.16 10.59 9.56
CA ASP A 203 37.50 11.08 9.32
C ASP A 203 37.82 11.09 7.81
N SER A 204 38.01 12.28 7.25
CA SER A 204 38.34 12.45 5.83
C SER A 204 39.71 11.86 5.45
N SER A 205 40.61 11.64 6.42
CA SER A 205 41.91 10.99 6.19
C SER A 205 41.75 9.53 5.73
N ILE A 206 40.70 8.85 6.18
CA ILE A 206 40.37 7.49 5.74
C ILE A 206 39.94 7.53 4.28
N THR A 207 39.05 8.46 3.92
CA THR A 207 38.59 8.65 2.53
C THR A 207 39.76 8.88 1.57
N ALA A 208 40.71 9.73 1.97
CA ALA A 208 41.87 10.06 1.15
C ALA A 208 42.71 8.83 0.75
N LYS A 209 42.75 7.79 1.59
CA LYS A 209 43.46 6.53 1.31
C LYS A 209 42.72 5.60 0.34
N ARG A 210 41.42 5.79 0.14
CA ARG A 210 40.53 4.87 -0.61
C ARG A 210 40.48 5.12 -2.11
N ARG A 211 41.28 6.08 -2.61
CA ARG A 211 41.47 6.37 -4.05
C ARG A 211 40.16 6.45 -4.84
N LEU A 212 39.18 7.14 -4.27
CA LEU A 212 37.90 7.39 -4.93
C LEU A 212 38.11 8.19 -6.21
N VAL A 213 37.26 7.93 -7.20
CA VAL A 213 37.21 8.66 -8.47
C VAL A 213 35.78 9.14 -8.70
N PHE A 214 35.62 10.33 -9.26
CA PHE A 214 34.33 10.93 -9.61
C PHE A 214 34.22 11.13 -11.12
N TYR A 215 33.13 10.63 -11.72
CA TYR A 215 32.76 10.83 -13.12
C TYR A 215 31.44 11.59 -13.20
N PRO A 216 31.41 12.83 -13.75
CA PRO A 216 30.16 13.54 -13.96
C PRO A 216 29.36 12.91 -15.11
N TRP A 217 28.05 12.81 -14.91
CA TRP A 217 27.09 12.28 -15.88
C TRP A 217 25.93 13.24 -16.15
N GLY A 218 25.86 14.38 -15.45
CA GLY A 218 24.79 15.35 -15.68
C GLY A 218 24.91 16.60 -14.83
N LEU A 219 23.85 17.41 -14.88
CA LEU A 219 23.77 18.71 -14.25
C LEU A 219 22.49 18.85 -13.41
N GLY A 220 22.57 19.64 -12.35
CA GLY A 220 21.42 20.13 -11.59
C GLY A 220 21.07 21.58 -11.98
N GLU A 221 21.00 22.47 -11.00
CA GLU A 221 20.92 23.92 -11.24
C GLU A 221 22.11 24.42 -12.06
N ASN A 222 21.87 25.15 -13.16
CA ASN A 222 22.92 25.70 -14.03
C ASN A 222 22.34 26.75 -14.99
N ASN A 223 23.21 27.61 -15.52
CA ASN A 223 22.87 28.65 -16.51
C ASN A 223 23.56 28.42 -17.87
N LEU A 224 23.89 27.17 -18.22
CA LEU A 224 24.55 26.85 -19.48
C LEU A 224 23.60 27.03 -20.66
N THR A 225 24.09 27.67 -21.73
CA THR A 225 23.27 28.07 -22.90
C THR A 225 23.22 27.02 -24.01
N GLN A 226 24.09 26.01 -23.95
CA GLN A 226 24.10 24.89 -24.90
C GLN A 226 22.74 24.19 -24.86
N VAL A 227 22.28 23.68 -26.02
CA VAL A 227 20.98 23.02 -26.12
C VAL A 227 21.12 21.53 -25.79
N ASN A 228 22.20 20.90 -26.23
CA ASN A 228 22.40 19.46 -26.09
C ASN A 228 23.09 19.08 -24.76
N LEU A 229 22.63 17.96 -24.21
CA LEU A 229 23.24 17.06 -23.23
C LEU A 229 24.76 17.00 -23.36
N SER A 230 25.14 16.37 -24.46
CA SER A 230 26.50 16.10 -24.89
C SER A 230 27.38 17.35 -24.84
N GLU A 231 26.95 18.45 -25.46
CA GLU A 231 27.69 19.71 -25.48
C GLU A 231 27.88 20.33 -24.09
N LYS A 232 26.86 20.24 -23.22
CA LYS A 232 26.99 20.67 -21.82
C LYS A 232 28.02 19.82 -21.08
N MET A 233 28.02 18.51 -21.30
CA MET A 233 28.97 17.61 -20.68
C MET A 233 30.39 17.82 -21.20
N ASP A 234 30.57 18.07 -22.50
CA ASP A 234 31.87 18.45 -23.09
C ASP A 234 32.45 19.70 -22.42
N TYR A 235 31.59 20.70 -22.17
CA TYR A 235 32.00 21.87 -21.39
C TYR A 235 32.41 21.48 -19.96
N VAL A 236 31.63 20.64 -19.27
CA VAL A 236 32.00 20.15 -17.92
C VAL A 236 33.35 19.43 -17.93
N TYR A 237 33.63 18.57 -18.92
CA TYR A 237 34.93 17.89 -19.03
C TYR A 237 36.06 18.90 -19.26
N SER A 238 35.82 19.95 -20.06
CA SER A 238 36.81 21.02 -20.28
C SER A 238 37.18 21.81 -19.01
N LEU A 239 36.36 21.74 -17.96
CA LEU A 239 36.62 22.34 -16.64
C LEU A 239 37.55 21.49 -15.75
N GLY A 240 38.09 20.37 -16.26
CA GLY A 240 39.04 19.51 -15.56
C GLY A 240 38.41 18.26 -14.92
N PHE A 241 37.14 17.98 -15.20
CA PHE A 241 36.51 16.72 -14.80
C PHE A 241 36.84 15.59 -15.79
N LEU A 242 36.83 14.36 -15.29
CA LEU A 242 37.02 13.17 -16.11
C LEU A 242 35.85 12.96 -17.07
N ALA A 243 36.15 12.69 -18.34
CA ALA A 243 35.18 12.13 -19.26
C ALA A 243 35.04 10.62 -19.04
N PRO A 244 33.83 10.04 -19.17
CA PRO A 244 33.67 8.59 -19.22
C PRO A 244 34.43 8.01 -20.44
N PRO A 245 34.90 6.75 -20.35
CA PRO A 245 35.81 6.16 -21.33
C PRO A 245 35.18 6.00 -22.72
N PHE A 246 33.86 5.79 -22.76
CA PHE A 246 33.10 5.63 -23.99
C PHE A 246 31.81 6.41 -23.89
N VAL A 247 31.48 7.16 -24.93
CA VAL A 247 30.17 7.80 -25.11
C VAL A 247 29.79 7.73 -26.58
N LYS A 248 28.49 7.74 -26.87
CA LYS A 248 28.02 7.73 -28.24
C LYS A 248 26.73 8.53 -28.39
N ALA A 249 26.69 9.40 -29.40
CA ALA A 249 25.45 9.96 -29.89
C ALA A 249 24.77 8.91 -30.78
N CYS A 250 23.50 8.63 -30.52
CA CYS A 250 22.69 7.66 -31.25
C CYS A 250 21.38 8.30 -31.70
N SER A 251 20.88 7.92 -32.87
CA SER A 251 19.59 8.40 -33.41
C SER A 251 18.57 7.28 -33.61
N THR A 252 19.02 6.02 -33.63
CA THR A 252 18.16 4.85 -33.85
C THR A 252 18.40 3.77 -32.81
N ILE A 253 17.46 2.83 -32.69
CA ILE A 253 17.61 1.68 -31.80
C ILE A 253 18.80 0.82 -32.20
N GLU A 254 19.07 0.65 -33.49
CA GLU A 254 20.21 -0.15 -33.97
C GLU A 254 21.55 0.45 -33.52
N GLU A 255 21.67 1.78 -33.49
CA GLU A 255 22.87 2.46 -32.99
C GLU A 255 23.04 2.32 -31.49
N ILE A 256 21.93 2.38 -30.74
CA ILE A 256 21.88 2.16 -29.28
C ILE A 256 22.27 0.71 -28.96
N GLU A 257 21.67 -0.27 -29.63
CA GLU A 257 21.97 -1.70 -29.47
C GLU A 257 23.42 -2.03 -29.83
N ALA A 258 23.93 -1.48 -30.93
CA ALA A 258 25.33 -1.68 -31.31
C ALA A 258 26.29 -1.13 -30.25
N PHE A 259 25.96 0.00 -29.62
CA PHE A 259 26.79 0.56 -28.55
C PHE A 259 26.63 -0.21 -27.23
N TYR A 260 25.43 -0.65 -26.90
CA TYR A 260 25.16 -1.52 -25.77
C TYR A 260 25.98 -2.82 -25.82
N HIS A 261 25.97 -3.51 -26.96
CA HIS A 261 26.79 -4.71 -27.17
C HIS A 261 28.28 -4.44 -27.18
N PHE A 262 28.70 -3.28 -27.70
CA PHE A 262 30.10 -2.84 -27.59
C PHE A 262 30.53 -2.69 -26.13
N LEU A 263 29.71 -2.07 -25.28
CA LEU A 263 30.02 -1.93 -23.85
C LEU A 263 30.06 -3.29 -23.13
N ILE A 264 29.16 -4.23 -23.46
CA ILE A 264 29.21 -5.59 -22.91
C ILE A 264 30.52 -6.29 -23.28
N ALA A 265 30.91 -6.22 -24.56
CA ALA A 265 32.12 -6.89 -25.05
C ALA A 265 33.40 -6.35 -24.41
N ASN A 266 33.43 -5.07 -24.04
CA ASN A 266 34.58 -4.40 -23.43
C ASN A 266 34.43 -4.19 -21.91
N ARG A 267 33.41 -4.81 -21.27
CA ARG A 267 33.08 -4.60 -19.84
C ARG A 267 34.24 -4.90 -18.91
N ASP A 268 35.03 -5.93 -19.23
CA ASP A 268 36.15 -6.37 -18.40
C ASP A 268 37.35 -5.42 -18.50
N GLU A 269 37.57 -4.83 -19.68
CA GLU A 269 38.67 -3.87 -19.94
C GLU A 269 38.44 -2.51 -19.29
N ILE A 270 37.18 -2.13 -19.08
CA ILE A 270 36.86 -0.85 -18.45
C ILE A 270 37.24 -0.93 -16.96
N PRO A 271 38.08 -0.03 -16.43
CA PRO A 271 38.61 -0.17 -15.06
C PRO A 271 37.54 -0.01 -13.97
N MET A 272 36.35 0.51 -14.31
CA MET A 272 35.23 0.70 -13.39
C MET A 272 34.21 -0.43 -13.51
N MET A 273 33.55 -0.74 -12.40
CA MET A 273 32.34 -1.56 -12.44
C MET A 273 31.18 -0.81 -13.09
N MET A 274 30.38 -1.56 -13.84
CA MET A 274 29.20 -1.06 -14.52
C MET A 274 28.10 -2.12 -14.55
N ASP A 275 26.87 -1.63 -14.49
CA ASP A 275 25.65 -2.43 -14.44
C ASP A 275 24.73 -2.19 -15.65
N GLY A 276 25.18 -1.40 -16.63
CA GLY A 276 24.47 -1.16 -17.89
C GLY A 276 24.97 0.05 -18.66
N MET A 277 24.08 0.61 -19.46
CA MET A 277 24.23 1.85 -20.21
C MET A 277 23.07 2.78 -19.85
N VAL A 278 23.29 4.09 -19.85
CA VAL A 278 22.23 5.09 -19.71
C VAL A 278 21.95 5.67 -21.09
N VAL A 279 20.68 5.70 -21.49
CA VAL A 279 20.20 6.37 -22.70
C VAL A 279 19.46 7.63 -22.29
N LYS A 280 19.87 8.78 -22.80
CA LYS A 280 19.29 10.09 -22.47
C LYS A 280 18.87 10.79 -23.75
N VAL A 281 17.73 11.46 -23.76
CA VAL A 281 17.40 12.43 -24.82
C VAL A 281 18.45 13.53 -24.80
N ASP A 282 19.13 13.80 -25.92
CA ASP A 282 20.24 14.75 -25.91
C ASP A 282 19.74 16.21 -25.82
N ASP A 283 18.65 16.56 -26.48
CA ASP A 283 18.07 17.91 -26.47
C ASP A 283 17.45 18.25 -25.10
N THR A 284 18.05 19.19 -24.37
CA THR A 284 17.59 19.57 -23.01
C THR A 284 16.24 20.29 -22.98
N VAL A 285 15.84 20.96 -24.06
CA VAL A 285 14.51 21.58 -24.15
C VAL A 285 13.44 20.48 -24.23
N LYS A 286 13.71 19.41 -24.97
CA LYS A 286 12.81 18.25 -25.03
C LYS A 286 12.78 17.46 -23.71
N GLN A 287 13.89 17.41 -22.97
CA GLN A 287 13.88 16.82 -21.62
C GLN A 287 12.87 17.53 -20.70
N GLU A 288 12.85 18.87 -20.71
CA GLU A 288 11.90 19.67 -19.93
C GLU A 288 10.44 19.43 -20.36
N GLN A 289 10.19 19.30 -21.67
CA GLN A 289 8.85 18.99 -22.20
C GLN A 289 8.34 17.60 -21.79
N LEU A 290 9.20 16.58 -21.79
CA LEU A 290 8.85 15.23 -21.36
C LEU A 290 8.55 15.17 -19.85
N GLY A 291 9.31 15.93 -19.07
CA GLY A 291 9.14 16.04 -17.63
C GLY A 291 9.44 14.75 -16.87
N TYR A 292 8.74 14.56 -15.75
CA TYR A 292 9.03 13.54 -14.75
C TYR A 292 7.80 12.72 -14.40
N THR A 293 8.02 11.51 -13.90
CA THR A 293 7.05 10.75 -13.12
C THR A 293 7.22 11.07 -11.63
N VAL A 294 6.55 10.33 -10.74
CA VAL A 294 6.76 10.45 -9.28
C VAL A 294 8.20 10.09 -8.86
N LYS A 295 8.90 9.23 -9.62
CA LYS A 295 10.20 8.65 -9.22
C LYS A 295 11.35 8.87 -10.20
N VAL A 296 11.08 8.99 -11.50
CA VAL A 296 12.09 8.99 -12.57
C VAL A 296 11.77 10.02 -13.67
N PRO A 297 12.78 10.59 -14.37
CA PRO A 297 12.54 11.43 -15.55
C PRO A 297 12.09 10.58 -16.73
N LYS A 298 11.24 11.13 -17.60
CA LYS A 298 10.78 10.41 -18.79
C LYS A 298 11.77 10.45 -19.96
N TRP A 299 12.83 11.25 -19.82
CA TRP A 299 13.83 11.52 -20.86
C TRP A 299 15.15 10.76 -20.66
N MET A 300 15.26 9.91 -19.63
CA MET A 300 16.39 9.00 -19.47
C MET A 300 15.95 7.62 -18.99
N CYS A 301 16.67 6.58 -19.42
CA CYS A 301 16.50 5.22 -18.95
C CYS A 301 17.85 4.51 -18.78
N ALA A 302 17.89 3.52 -17.88
CA ALA A 302 19.04 2.66 -17.63
C ALA A 302 18.82 1.33 -18.35
N TYR A 303 19.48 1.13 -19.48
CA TYR A 303 19.50 -0.13 -20.20
C TYR A 303 20.50 -1.09 -19.52
N LYS A 304 19.98 -1.96 -18.66
CA LYS A 304 20.77 -2.84 -17.78
C LYS A 304 21.37 -4.01 -18.53
N PHE A 305 22.61 -4.34 -18.19
CA PHE A 305 23.23 -5.57 -18.68
C PHE A 305 22.48 -6.80 -18.21
N PRO A 306 22.56 -7.93 -18.96
CA PRO A 306 22.02 -9.19 -18.49
C PRO A 306 22.72 -9.55 -17.18
N ALA A 307 21.93 -9.90 -16.17
CA ALA A 307 22.47 -10.33 -14.89
C ALA A 307 23.36 -11.56 -15.09
N LEU A 308 24.52 -11.59 -14.42
CA LEU A 308 25.41 -12.75 -14.48
C LEU A 308 24.73 -13.96 -13.82
N GLU A 309 24.58 -15.03 -14.61
CA GLU A 309 24.03 -16.31 -14.16
C GLU A 309 25.14 -17.17 -13.54
N LYS A 310 24.91 -17.66 -12.32
CA LYS A 310 25.76 -18.66 -11.68
C LYS A 310 24.96 -19.88 -11.31
N VAL A 311 25.55 -21.06 -11.48
CA VAL A 311 24.96 -22.30 -11.02
C VAL A 311 25.39 -22.56 -9.59
N THR A 312 24.44 -22.92 -8.72
CA THR A 312 24.69 -23.43 -7.37
C THR A 312 23.70 -24.53 -7.03
N LYS A 313 23.78 -25.11 -5.83
CA LYS A 313 22.87 -26.13 -5.32
C LYS A 313 21.99 -25.60 -4.20
N VAL A 314 20.71 -25.94 -4.18
CA VAL A 314 19.82 -25.66 -3.05
C VAL A 314 20.05 -26.72 -1.97
N ASN A 315 20.53 -26.31 -0.80
CA ASN A 315 20.77 -27.20 0.33
C ASN A 315 19.50 -27.44 1.15
N ALA A 316 18.77 -26.36 1.44
CA ALA A 316 17.57 -26.38 2.28
C ALA A 316 16.67 -25.18 1.96
N ILE A 317 15.45 -25.20 2.50
CA ILE A 317 14.53 -24.05 2.47
C ILE A 317 14.28 -23.61 3.91
N THR A 318 14.56 -22.35 4.23
CA THR A 318 14.06 -21.72 5.46
C THR A 318 12.73 -21.04 5.15
N ILE A 319 11.77 -21.14 6.07
CA ILE A 319 10.52 -20.38 5.99
C ILE A 319 10.63 -19.20 6.94
N GLN A 320 10.54 -17.98 6.41
CA GLN A 320 10.53 -16.76 7.23
C GLN A 320 9.10 -16.30 7.46
N VAL A 321 8.71 -16.04 8.70
CA VAL A 321 7.40 -15.46 9.02
C VAL A 321 7.53 -13.94 9.08
N GLY A 322 6.90 -13.25 8.13
CA GLY A 322 6.90 -11.79 8.07
C GLY A 322 5.95 -11.16 9.10
N ARG A 323 6.03 -9.83 9.26
CA ARG A 323 5.20 -9.05 10.21
C ARG A 323 3.69 -9.31 10.07
N THR A 324 3.19 -9.39 8.83
CA THR A 324 1.78 -9.64 8.52
C THR A 324 1.41 -11.12 8.61
N GLY A 325 2.32 -11.96 9.10
CA GLY A 325 2.17 -13.40 9.16
C GLY A 325 2.54 -14.12 7.86
N VAL A 326 2.88 -13.42 6.77
CA VAL A 326 3.23 -14.06 5.49
C VAL A 326 4.45 -14.96 5.63
N LEU A 327 4.31 -16.24 5.30
CA LEU A 327 5.36 -17.24 5.23
C LEU A 327 6.10 -17.11 3.89
N THR A 328 7.33 -16.59 3.93
CA THR A 328 8.17 -16.42 2.75
C THR A 328 9.23 -17.52 2.70
N PRO A 329 9.21 -18.39 1.66
CA PRO A 329 10.24 -19.39 1.49
C PRO A 329 11.55 -18.76 0.98
N VAL A 330 12.67 -19.15 1.58
CA VAL A 330 14.02 -18.69 1.23
C VAL A 330 14.89 -19.91 1.00
N ALA A 331 15.48 -20.03 -0.18
CA ALA A 331 16.45 -21.07 -0.49
C ALA A 331 17.77 -20.78 0.22
N GLU A 332 18.26 -21.73 0.99
CA GLU A 332 19.64 -21.81 1.43
C GLU A 332 20.43 -22.52 0.33
N VAL A 333 21.39 -21.83 -0.25
CA VAL A 333 22.18 -22.34 -1.38
C VAL A 333 23.62 -22.59 -0.95
N GLU A 334 24.29 -23.48 -1.68
CA GLU A 334 25.74 -23.61 -1.57
C GLU A 334 26.39 -22.26 -1.89
N PRO A 335 27.25 -21.72 -1.00
CA PRO A 335 27.81 -20.39 -1.16
C PRO A 335 28.50 -20.22 -2.52
N VAL A 336 28.05 -19.26 -3.32
CA VAL A 336 28.59 -18.98 -4.65
C VAL A 336 28.92 -17.51 -4.79
N ASP A 337 30.08 -17.20 -5.39
CA ASP A 337 30.43 -15.83 -5.75
C ASP A 337 29.62 -15.39 -6.96
N LEU A 338 28.85 -14.32 -6.78
CA LEU A 338 28.07 -13.67 -7.82
C LEU A 338 28.29 -12.16 -7.74
N GLU A 339 29.10 -11.63 -8.67
CA GLU A 339 29.51 -10.22 -8.73
C GLU A 339 30.24 -9.76 -7.45
N GLY A 340 31.16 -10.59 -6.94
CA GLY A 340 31.98 -10.31 -5.75
C GLY A 340 31.27 -10.47 -4.41
N ALA A 341 29.96 -10.72 -4.42
CA ALA A 341 29.19 -11.06 -3.24
C ALA A 341 29.05 -12.59 -3.12
N MET A 342 29.40 -13.13 -1.95
CA MET A 342 29.11 -14.51 -1.60
C MET A 342 27.62 -14.67 -1.29
N ILE A 343 26.90 -15.34 -2.19
CA ILE A 343 25.47 -15.61 -2.05
C ILE A 343 25.26 -16.97 -1.41
N ALA A 344 24.68 -16.99 -0.21
CA ALA A 344 24.29 -18.21 0.51
C ALA A 344 22.77 -18.37 0.65
N ARG A 345 21.99 -17.33 0.29
CA ARG A 345 20.52 -17.34 0.38
C ARG A 345 19.93 -16.68 -0.86
N ALA A 346 18.80 -17.20 -1.32
CA ALA A 346 18.04 -16.64 -2.44
C ALA A 346 16.53 -16.67 -2.15
N THR A 347 15.81 -15.62 -2.56
CA THR A 347 14.35 -15.61 -2.40
C THR A 347 13.69 -16.56 -3.38
N LEU A 348 12.63 -17.24 -2.92
CA LEU A 348 11.74 -18.05 -3.76
C LEU A 348 10.40 -17.36 -4.03
N HIS A 349 10.21 -16.15 -3.51
CA HIS A 349 8.98 -15.36 -3.56
C HIS A 349 7.80 -15.98 -2.81
N ASN A 350 7.30 -17.14 -3.24
CA ASN A 350 6.15 -17.83 -2.67
C ASN A 350 6.14 -19.32 -3.10
N TYR A 351 5.20 -20.10 -2.57
CA TYR A 351 5.10 -21.53 -2.88
C TYR A 351 4.59 -21.81 -4.30
N ASP A 352 3.74 -20.94 -4.87
CA ASP A 352 3.32 -21.05 -6.28
C ASP A 352 4.54 -21.05 -7.22
N GLU A 353 5.54 -20.20 -6.97
CA GLU A 353 6.77 -20.15 -7.76
C GLU A 353 7.64 -21.41 -7.59
N ILE A 354 7.66 -22.01 -6.41
CA ILE A 354 8.37 -23.27 -6.15
C ILE A 354 7.73 -24.40 -6.96
N GLU A 355 6.41 -24.52 -6.90
CA GLU A 355 5.62 -25.50 -7.64
C GLU A 355 5.76 -25.29 -9.15
N ARG A 356 5.64 -24.04 -9.63
CA ARG A 356 5.78 -23.68 -11.05
C ARG A 356 7.16 -24.04 -11.60
N LYS A 357 8.22 -23.85 -10.83
CA LYS A 357 9.59 -24.23 -11.20
C LYS A 357 9.86 -25.72 -11.00
N GLY A 358 8.97 -26.42 -10.30
CA GLY A 358 9.17 -27.81 -9.87
C GLY A 358 10.43 -27.96 -9.01
N LEU A 359 10.78 -26.95 -8.20
CA LEU A 359 12.00 -26.92 -7.41
C LEU A 359 11.96 -27.93 -6.26
N LYS A 360 13.08 -28.63 -6.03
CA LYS A 360 13.29 -29.54 -4.91
C LYS A 360 14.54 -29.14 -4.11
N ALA A 361 14.57 -29.47 -2.83
CA ALA A 361 15.80 -29.35 -2.05
C ALA A 361 16.82 -30.38 -2.58
N GLY A 362 18.05 -29.94 -2.83
CA GLY A 362 19.09 -30.72 -3.51
C GLY A 362 19.27 -30.37 -4.99
N ASP A 363 18.36 -29.62 -5.61
CA ASP A 363 18.47 -29.25 -7.02
C ASP A 363 19.68 -28.34 -7.30
N SER A 364 20.29 -28.54 -8.47
CA SER A 364 21.14 -27.52 -9.08
C SER A 364 20.27 -26.43 -9.71
N VAL A 365 20.56 -25.17 -9.41
CA VAL A 365 19.76 -24.01 -9.83
C VAL A 365 20.65 -22.93 -10.43
N ILE A 366 20.07 -22.14 -11.33
CA ILE A 366 20.68 -20.90 -11.83
C ILE A 366 20.21 -19.75 -10.94
N LEU A 367 21.18 -19.06 -10.35
CA LEU A 367 21.00 -17.82 -9.63
C LEU A 367 21.34 -16.64 -10.52
N ILE A 368 20.54 -15.59 -10.39
CA ILE A 368 20.90 -14.25 -10.83
C ILE A 368 20.75 -13.27 -9.68
N ARG A 369 21.52 -12.20 -9.74
CA ARG A 369 21.33 -11.03 -8.91
C ARG A 369 20.70 -9.94 -9.77
N SER A 370 19.44 -9.63 -9.51
CA SER A 370 18.76 -8.55 -10.23
C SER A 370 19.12 -7.21 -9.57
N GLY A 371 19.68 -6.29 -10.36
CA GLY A 371 19.90 -4.90 -9.97
C GLY A 371 20.74 -4.73 -8.71
N ASP A 372 21.78 -5.56 -8.52
CA ASP A 372 22.72 -5.53 -7.38
C ASP A 372 22.18 -5.82 -5.98
N VAL A 373 20.89 -6.11 -5.77
CA VAL A 373 20.34 -6.15 -4.40
C VAL A 373 19.82 -7.53 -3.97
N ILE A 374 19.02 -8.24 -4.76
CA ILE A 374 18.36 -9.48 -4.29
C ILE A 374 18.65 -10.65 -5.23
N PRO A 375 19.32 -11.72 -4.75
CA PRO A 375 19.52 -12.94 -5.52
C PRO A 375 18.22 -13.75 -5.61
N LYS A 376 17.92 -14.23 -6.83
CA LYS A 376 16.73 -15.04 -7.13
C LYS A 376 17.07 -16.23 -8.00
N ILE A 377 16.32 -17.32 -7.83
CA ILE A 377 16.45 -18.53 -8.65
C ILE A 377 15.63 -18.38 -9.93
N THR A 378 16.31 -18.37 -11.08
CA THR A 378 15.64 -18.26 -12.38
C THR A 378 15.16 -19.61 -12.86
N LYS A 379 16.04 -20.61 -12.81
CA LYS A 379 15.84 -21.92 -13.44
C LYS A 379 16.35 -23.05 -12.56
N VAL A 380 15.62 -24.16 -12.59
CA VAL A 380 16.01 -25.45 -12.01
C VAL A 380 16.63 -26.31 -13.11
N LEU A 381 17.79 -26.88 -12.84
CA LEU A 381 18.50 -27.80 -13.74
C LEU A 381 18.09 -29.24 -13.43
N ALA A 382 16.83 -29.57 -13.76
CA ALA A 382 16.22 -30.85 -13.42
C ALA A 382 16.92 -32.07 -14.06
N ASP A 383 17.66 -31.87 -15.14
CA ASP A 383 18.52 -32.85 -15.80
C ASP A 383 19.71 -33.29 -14.94
N ARG A 384 20.06 -32.53 -13.90
CA ARG A 384 21.15 -32.84 -12.96
C ARG A 384 20.69 -33.59 -11.72
N ARG A 385 19.41 -33.96 -11.65
CA ARG A 385 18.85 -34.70 -10.52
C ARG A 385 19.45 -36.11 -10.45
N ASN A 386 19.77 -36.53 -9.24
CA ASN A 386 20.30 -37.87 -8.96
C ASN A 386 19.31 -38.77 -8.19
N GLY A 387 18.11 -38.27 -7.90
CA GLY A 387 17.04 -39.01 -7.23
C GLY A 387 17.06 -38.89 -5.70
N HIS A 388 18.01 -38.14 -5.12
CA HIS A 388 18.07 -37.85 -3.68
C HIS A 388 17.40 -36.53 -3.32
N GLU A 389 16.83 -35.81 -4.28
CA GLU A 389 16.19 -34.51 -4.05
C GLU A 389 14.86 -34.66 -3.30
N VAL A 390 14.59 -33.73 -2.38
CA VAL A 390 13.41 -33.76 -1.49
C VAL A 390 12.39 -32.71 -1.93
N ASP A 391 11.12 -33.11 -2.00
CA ASP A 391 10.03 -32.19 -2.33
C ASP A 391 9.88 -31.10 -1.28
N ILE A 392 9.72 -29.86 -1.74
CA ILE A 392 9.44 -28.71 -0.88
C ILE A 392 7.93 -28.65 -0.69
N ILE A 393 7.48 -28.94 0.53
CA ILE A 393 6.06 -29.08 0.84
C ILE A 393 5.48 -27.73 1.23
N ARG A 394 4.30 -27.42 0.67
CA ARG A 394 3.48 -26.27 1.06
C ARG A 394 3.07 -26.40 2.54
N PRO A 395 3.42 -25.43 3.41
CA PRO A 395 3.22 -25.55 4.85
C PRO A 395 1.74 -25.42 5.20
N THR A 396 1.28 -26.28 6.11
CA THR A 396 -0.07 -26.23 6.71
C THR A 396 -0.07 -25.68 8.14
N ALA A 397 1.12 -25.50 8.72
CA ALA A 397 1.32 -24.91 10.03
C ALA A 397 2.48 -23.92 10.01
N CYS A 398 2.41 -22.91 10.89
CA CYS A 398 3.44 -21.90 11.06
C CYS A 398 4.70 -22.57 11.64
N PRO A 399 5.89 -22.39 11.02
CA PRO A 399 7.12 -23.02 11.50
C PRO A 399 7.55 -22.52 12.89
N THR A 400 7.09 -21.33 13.28
CA THR A 400 7.50 -20.63 14.50
C THR A 400 6.57 -20.94 15.67
N CYS A 401 5.26 -20.73 15.50
CA CYS A 401 4.29 -20.88 16.59
C CYS A 401 3.42 -22.15 16.48
N GLY A 402 3.56 -22.94 15.42
CA GLY A 402 2.81 -24.18 15.20
C GLY A 402 1.33 -24.01 14.86
N SER A 403 0.79 -22.79 14.86
CA SER A 403 -0.61 -22.50 14.52
C SER A 403 -0.92 -22.83 13.06
N GLU A 404 -2.16 -23.22 12.77
CA GLU A 404 -2.64 -23.41 11.39
C GLU A 404 -2.46 -22.12 10.58
N VAL A 405 -2.09 -22.27 9.31
CA VAL A 405 -1.87 -21.13 8.40
C VAL A 405 -3.05 -20.98 7.45
N LEU A 406 -3.40 -19.73 7.18
CA LEU A 406 -4.36 -19.38 6.13
C LEU A 406 -3.65 -19.39 4.78
N ASP A 407 -4.10 -20.24 3.87
CA ASP A 407 -3.63 -20.27 2.49
C ASP A 407 -4.58 -19.48 1.59
N GLU A 408 -4.12 -18.33 1.08
CA GLU A 408 -4.83 -17.48 0.12
C GLU A 408 -4.30 -17.69 -1.32
N GLY A 409 -3.68 -18.84 -1.59
CA GLY A 409 -3.01 -19.17 -2.84
C GLY A 409 -1.56 -18.69 -2.84
N THR A 410 -1.33 -17.50 -3.39
CA THR A 410 0.03 -16.94 -3.53
C THR A 410 0.64 -16.51 -2.19
N LEU A 411 -0.19 -16.23 -1.18
CA LEU A 411 0.24 -15.87 0.17
C LEU A 411 -0.25 -16.91 1.16
N ILE A 412 0.67 -17.42 1.97
CA ILE A 412 0.37 -18.27 3.12
C ILE A 412 0.65 -17.46 4.37
N LYS A 413 -0.31 -17.38 5.30
CA LYS A 413 -0.25 -16.46 6.44
C LYS A 413 -0.46 -17.19 7.77
N CYS A 414 0.47 -16.99 8.71
CA CYS A 414 0.25 -17.26 10.12
C CYS A 414 -0.78 -16.26 10.68
N GLN A 415 -1.92 -16.78 11.15
CA GLN A 415 -2.98 -15.94 11.72
C GLN A 415 -2.74 -15.57 13.19
N ASN A 416 -1.91 -16.33 13.90
CA ASN A 416 -1.61 -16.08 15.31
C ASN A 416 -0.88 -14.73 15.47
N MET A 417 -1.53 -13.77 16.12
CA MET A 417 -1.00 -12.42 16.35
C MET A 417 0.16 -12.42 17.36
N ASP A 418 0.19 -13.39 18.27
CA ASP A 418 1.22 -13.56 19.30
C ASP A 418 2.40 -14.42 18.83
N CYS A 419 2.46 -14.72 17.53
CA CYS A 419 3.59 -15.44 16.95
C CYS A 419 4.90 -14.67 17.21
N PRO A 420 5.93 -15.28 17.83
CA PRO A 420 7.19 -14.59 18.18
C PRO A 420 7.84 -13.87 17.00
N ASP A 421 7.90 -14.51 15.83
CA ASP A 421 8.46 -13.89 14.62
C ASP A 421 7.65 -12.69 14.14
N ARG A 422 6.32 -12.73 14.28
CA ARG A 422 5.46 -11.58 13.93
C ARG A 422 5.69 -10.43 14.89
N VAL A 423 5.85 -10.71 16.18
CA VAL A 423 6.18 -9.71 17.21
C VAL A 423 7.53 -9.07 16.89
N VAL A 424 8.59 -9.88 16.73
CA VAL A 424 9.95 -9.42 16.39
C VAL A 424 9.93 -8.60 15.11
N ALA A 425 9.29 -9.07 14.04
CA ALA A 425 9.22 -8.37 12.77
C ALA A 425 8.43 -7.05 12.87
N SER A 426 7.38 -7.00 13.70
CA SER A 426 6.60 -5.79 13.93
C SER A 426 7.40 -4.74 14.72
N ILE A 427 8.13 -5.16 15.76
CA ILE A 427 9.01 -4.28 16.54
C ILE A 427 10.16 -3.75 15.68
N LYS A 428 10.82 -4.62 14.89
CA LYS A 428 11.87 -4.21 13.93
C LYS A 428 11.36 -3.16 12.95
N TYR A 429 10.16 -3.39 12.40
CA TYR A 429 9.56 -2.45 11.45
C TYR A 429 9.19 -1.12 12.12
N PHE A 430 8.62 -1.17 13.33
CA PHE A 430 8.29 0.00 14.14
C PHE A 430 9.53 0.86 14.42
N ALA A 431 10.63 0.24 14.86
CA ALA A 431 11.90 0.88 15.18
C ALA A 431 12.66 1.44 13.96
N SER A 432 12.35 0.97 12.75
CA SER A 432 13.13 1.28 11.55
C SER A 432 13.24 2.80 11.26
N LYS A 433 14.33 3.19 10.58
CA LYS A 433 14.61 4.58 10.14
C LYS A 433 13.46 5.25 9.38
N GLN A 434 12.70 4.44 8.64
CA GLN A 434 11.58 4.92 7.83
C GLN A 434 10.27 5.10 8.63
N CYS A 435 10.23 4.60 9.87
CA CYS A 435 9.11 4.64 10.79
C CYS A 435 9.50 5.55 11.97
N MET A 436 9.69 5.00 13.17
CA MET A 436 9.96 5.75 14.40
C MET A 436 11.43 6.16 14.57
N ASN A 437 12.36 5.59 13.77
CA ASN A 437 13.79 5.90 13.81
C ASN A 437 14.40 5.75 15.22
N ILE A 438 14.26 4.56 15.82
CA ILE A 438 14.85 4.24 17.12
C ILE A 438 16.28 3.75 16.89
N ASP A 439 17.24 4.65 17.02
CA ASP A 439 18.66 4.37 16.92
C ASP A 439 19.13 3.46 18.06
N GLY A 440 19.95 2.47 17.74
CA GLY A 440 20.39 1.45 18.68
C GLY A 440 19.44 0.26 18.84
N LEU A 441 18.22 0.29 18.31
CA LEU A 441 17.29 -0.85 18.32
C LEU A 441 17.38 -1.66 17.03
N GLY A 442 18.57 -2.20 16.76
CA GLY A 442 18.84 -3.04 15.59
C GLY A 442 18.12 -4.39 15.62
N GLY A 443 18.04 -5.07 14.47
CA GLY A 443 17.30 -6.33 14.35
C GLY A 443 17.75 -7.43 15.32
N SER A 444 19.07 -7.60 15.49
CA SER A 444 19.64 -8.56 16.44
C SER A 444 19.36 -8.20 17.90
N ILE A 445 19.28 -6.90 18.21
CA ILE A 445 18.96 -6.42 19.55
C ILE A 445 17.49 -6.68 19.85
N VAL A 446 16.57 -6.45 18.91
CA VAL A 446 15.16 -6.80 19.08
C VAL A 446 15.00 -8.29 19.37
N GLU A 447 15.68 -9.16 18.61
CA GLU A 447 15.69 -10.61 18.85
C GLU A 447 16.18 -10.93 20.27
N GLN A 448 17.33 -10.39 20.67
CA GLN A 448 17.90 -10.59 22.01
C GLN A 448 16.95 -10.14 23.13
N LEU A 449 16.27 -9.00 22.98
CA LEU A 449 15.33 -8.48 24.00
C LEU A 449 14.05 -9.32 24.09
N VAL A 450 13.56 -9.85 22.97
CA VAL A 450 12.40 -10.76 22.95
C VAL A 450 12.78 -12.12 23.54
N GLU A 451 13.94 -12.68 23.18
CA GLU A 451 14.45 -13.93 23.76
C GLU A 451 14.68 -13.83 25.27
N ALA A 452 15.17 -12.69 25.75
CA ALA A 452 15.31 -12.40 27.17
C ALA A 452 13.96 -12.12 27.87
N ASN A 453 12.83 -12.15 27.16
CA ASN A 453 11.48 -11.79 27.64
C ASN A 453 11.38 -10.37 28.22
N ILE A 454 12.26 -9.44 27.82
CA ILE A 454 12.23 -8.05 28.25
C ILE A 454 11.11 -7.30 27.52
N ILE A 455 10.88 -7.64 26.25
CA ILE A 455 9.79 -7.08 25.43
C ILE A 455 9.00 -8.19 24.75
N ASN A 456 7.68 -8.08 24.72
CA ASN A 456 6.79 -9.03 24.05
C ASN A 456 5.85 -8.35 23.05
N ASN A 457 5.84 -7.03 23.00
CA ASN A 457 5.04 -6.22 22.08
C ASN A 457 5.67 -4.81 21.97
N ILE A 458 5.10 -3.97 21.11
CA ILE A 458 5.59 -2.60 20.87
C ILE A 458 5.47 -1.72 22.13
N MET A 459 4.45 -1.91 22.97
CA MET A 459 4.24 -1.09 24.17
C MET A 459 5.32 -1.30 25.22
N ASP A 460 5.91 -2.49 25.27
CA ASP A 460 6.95 -2.81 26.25
C ASP A 460 8.25 -2.03 26.00
N LEU A 461 8.50 -1.56 24.77
CA LEU A 461 9.63 -0.66 24.47
C LEU A 461 9.64 0.57 25.38
N TYR A 462 8.46 1.12 25.67
CA TYR A 462 8.28 2.31 26.49
C TYR A 462 8.30 2.04 27.99
N LYS A 463 8.48 0.78 28.39
CA LYS A 463 8.61 0.35 29.79
C LYS A 463 10.04 -0.01 30.17
N ILE A 464 10.91 -0.26 29.18
CA ILE A 464 12.32 -0.63 29.41
C ILE A 464 13.00 0.39 30.31
N GLN A 465 13.63 -0.09 31.37
CA GLN A 465 14.47 0.69 32.27
C GLN A 465 15.95 0.35 32.03
N TYR A 466 16.83 1.22 32.54
CA TYR A 466 18.28 1.02 32.46
C TYR A 466 18.68 -0.36 33.01
N ASP A 467 18.15 -0.75 34.17
CA ASP A 467 18.48 -1.99 34.87
C ASP A 467 18.06 -3.26 34.11
N ASP A 468 17.05 -3.19 33.24
CA ASP A 468 16.60 -4.32 32.42
C ASP A 468 17.65 -4.71 31.36
N LEU A 469 18.53 -3.77 30.98
CA LEU A 469 19.53 -3.93 29.94
C LEU A 469 20.94 -4.18 30.49
N VAL A 470 21.15 -3.93 31.79
CA VAL A 470 22.46 -4.10 32.44
C VAL A 470 22.83 -5.58 32.47
N GLY A 471 24.01 -5.90 31.94
CA GLY A 471 24.55 -7.27 31.94
C GLY A 471 24.19 -8.09 30.69
N LEU A 472 23.38 -7.55 29.78
CA LEU A 472 23.21 -8.14 28.46
C LEU A 472 24.46 -7.93 27.59
N GLU A 473 24.82 -8.95 26.81
CA GLU A 473 25.93 -8.86 25.87
C GLU A 473 25.66 -7.74 24.85
N GLY A 474 26.64 -6.85 24.65
CA GLY A 474 26.53 -5.69 23.76
C GLY A 474 26.01 -4.40 24.41
N PHE A 475 25.41 -4.46 25.61
CA PHE A 475 24.83 -3.30 26.29
C PHE A 475 25.80 -2.67 27.30
N LYS A 476 26.54 -1.65 26.85
CA LYS A 476 27.34 -0.77 27.72
C LYS A 476 26.55 0.47 28.10
N GLU A 477 26.92 1.13 29.21
CA GLU A 477 26.25 2.34 29.75
C GLU A 477 25.87 3.37 28.67
N LYS A 478 26.82 3.77 27.81
CA LYS A 478 26.54 4.72 26.71
C LYS A 478 25.52 4.18 25.70
N SER A 479 25.58 2.89 25.36
CA SER A 479 24.65 2.27 24.42
C SER A 479 23.24 2.17 25.00
N ILE A 480 23.13 1.84 26.30
CA ILE A 480 21.86 1.78 27.02
C ILE A 480 21.22 3.18 27.03
N ASN A 481 21.97 4.20 27.43
CA ASN A 481 21.48 5.58 27.49
C ASN A 481 21.07 6.11 26.11
N ASN A 482 21.84 5.80 25.06
CA ASN A 482 21.48 6.18 23.70
C ASN A 482 20.18 5.51 23.23
N LEU A 483 20.00 4.21 23.51
CA LEU A 483 18.78 3.50 23.16
C LEU A 483 17.56 4.07 23.90
N LEU A 484 17.67 4.26 25.22
CA LEU A 484 16.58 4.82 26.03
C LEU A 484 16.23 6.24 25.59
N SER A 485 17.23 7.08 25.29
CA SER A 485 17.02 8.41 24.72
C SER A 485 16.29 8.32 23.38
N SER A 486 16.72 7.41 22.49
CA SER A 486 16.11 7.29 21.17
C SER A 486 14.67 6.78 21.21
N ILE A 487 14.33 5.92 22.18
CA ILE A 487 12.94 5.52 22.45
C ILE A 487 12.12 6.74 22.93
N GLU A 488 12.67 7.55 23.84
CA GLU A 488 12.01 8.76 24.33
C GLU A 488 11.81 9.81 23.24
N ASP A 489 12.80 9.98 22.35
CA ASP A 489 12.76 10.90 21.20
C ASP A 489 11.66 10.56 20.19
N THR A 490 11.09 9.36 20.25
CA THR A 490 9.91 9.02 19.45
C THR A 490 8.65 9.77 19.87
N LYS A 491 8.61 10.32 21.09
CA LYS A 491 7.48 11.11 21.56
C LYS A 491 7.40 12.43 20.81
N GLY A 492 6.23 12.78 20.29
CA GLY A 492 6.04 13.97 19.46
C GLY A 492 6.41 13.81 17.98
N VAL A 493 6.76 12.59 17.54
CA VAL A 493 7.05 12.29 16.12
C VAL A 493 5.87 12.66 15.20
N GLU A 494 6.13 12.91 13.92
CA GLU A 494 5.09 13.27 12.96
C GLU A 494 4.00 12.18 12.84
N CYS A 495 2.73 12.62 12.79
CA CYS A 495 1.54 11.79 12.58
C CYS A 495 1.74 10.63 11.59
N TRP A 496 2.31 10.91 10.41
CA TRP A 496 2.42 9.91 9.36
C TRP A 496 3.46 8.84 9.68
N ARG A 497 4.51 9.17 10.44
CA ARG A 497 5.53 8.20 10.87
C ARG A 497 4.93 7.22 11.87
N PHE A 498 4.16 7.74 12.82
CA PHE A 498 3.39 6.93 13.74
C PHE A 498 2.40 6.01 12.99
N LEU A 499 1.56 6.56 12.12
CA LEU A 499 0.59 5.76 11.38
C LEU A 499 1.25 4.70 10.49
N LYS A 500 2.39 5.04 9.88
CA LYS A 500 3.19 4.11 9.08
C LYS A 500 3.80 2.99 9.93
N SER A 501 4.23 3.29 11.17
CA SER A 501 4.91 2.34 12.05
C SER A 501 4.01 1.22 12.56
N LEU A 502 2.69 1.44 12.59
CA LEU A 502 1.66 0.43 12.92
C LEU A 502 1.63 -0.74 11.93
N GLY A 503 2.20 -0.59 10.73
CA GLY A 503 2.34 -1.68 9.77
C GLY A 503 1.03 -2.13 9.12
N ILE A 504 0.06 -1.23 8.99
CA ILE A 504 -1.25 -1.46 8.37
C ILE A 504 -1.09 -1.98 6.94
N GLU A 505 -1.81 -3.05 6.60
CA GLU A 505 -1.75 -3.66 5.27
C GLU A 505 -2.14 -2.66 4.17
N HIS A 506 -1.37 -2.64 3.07
CA HIS A 506 -1.48 -1.70 1.95
C HIS A 506 -1.25 -0.21 2.26
N ILE A 507 -1.10 0.20 3.53
CA ILE A 507 -0.82 1.59 3.91
C ILE A 507 0.67 1.77 4.15
N GLY A 508 1.37 2.23 3.12
CA GLY A 508 2.76 2.69 3.21
C GLY A 508 2.87 4.19 3.50
N GLU A 509 4.09 4.73 3.38
CA GLU A 509 4.38 6.14 3.68
C GLU A 509 3.47 7.15 2.98
N VAL A 510 3.23 6.96 1.68
CA VAL A 510 2.38 7.87 0.88
C VAL A 510 0.95 7.84 1.41
N GLY A 511 0.43 6.65 1.73
CA GLY A 511 -0.90 6.49 2.32
C GLY A 511 -0.99 7.14 3.69
N SER A 512 0.00 6.90 4.56
CA SER A 512 0.04 7.48 5.90
C SER A 512 0.10 9.02 5.86
N LYS A 513 0.91 9.60 4.97
CA LYS A 513 0.97 11.05 4.75
C LYS A 513 -0.36 11.60 4.24
N SER A 514 -0.97 10.94 3.25
CA SER A 514 -2.26 11.38 2.69
C SER A 514 -3.37 11.42 3.75
N ILE A 515 -3.47 10.36 4.56
CA ILE A 515 -4.41 10.29 5.68
C ILE A 515 -4.12 11.40 6.69
N CYS A 516 -2.91 11.47 7.22
CA CYS A 516 -2.51 12.45 8.23
C CYS A 516 -2.71 13.90 7.77
N ASN A 517 -2.44 14.20 6.50
CA ASN A 517 -2.53 15.57 5.98
C ASN A 517 -3.97 16.00 5.74
N THR A 518 -4.87 15.03 5.53
CA THR A 518 -6.28 15.30 5.24
C THR A 518 -7.14 15.30 6.50
N VAL A 519 -6.93 14.33 7.40
CA VAL A 519 -7.77 14.15 8.60
C VAL A 519 -7.05 14.38 9.93
N GLY A 520 -5.72 14.44 9.97
CA GLY A 520 -4.93 14.56 11.20
C GLY A 520 -4.89 13.26 12.02
N MET A 521 -4.53 13.38 13.30
CA MET A 521 -4.49 12.24 14.26
C MET A 521 -5.82 11.95 14.94
N TYR A 522 -6.79 12.87 14.82
CA TYR A 522 -8.10 12.64 15.38
C TYR A 522 -8.86 11.71 14.44
N HIS A 523 -9.41 10.66 15.02
CA HIS A 523 -10.32 9.67 14.43
C HIS A 523 -9.62 8.39 13.95
N LEU A 524 -9.40 7.48 14.90
CA LEU A 524 -9.23 6.03 14.67
C LEU A 524 -10.32 5.47 13.74
N HIS A 525 -11.47 6.14 13.70
CA HIS A 525 -12.63 5.82 12.88
C HIS A 525 -12.80 6.86 11.76
N ILE A 526 -12.01 6.74 10.70
CA ILE A 526 -12.22 7.55 9.49
C ILE A 526 -13.34 6.91 8.66
N PRO A 527 -14.41 7.65 8.30
CA PRO A 527 -15.43 7.16 7.39
C PRO A 527 -14.85 6.65 6.08
N ARG A 528 -15.42 5.55 5.57
CA ARG A 528 -14.97 4.88 4.34
C ARG A 528 -14.93 5.83 3.15
N GLU A 529 -15.89 6.74 3.06
CA GLU A 529 -16.06 7.70 1.98
C GLU A 529 -14.91 8.71 1.95
N ILE A 530 -14.40 9.11 3.11
CA ILE A 530 -13.27 10.03 3.21
C ILE A 530 -11.99 9.33 2.75
N LEU A 531 -11.78 8.09 3.19
CA LEU A 531 -10.62 7.30 2.76
C LEU A 531 -10.64 7.00 1.27
N LEU A 532 -11.81 6.67 0.69
CA LEU A 532 -11.97 6.48 -0.75
C LEU A 532 -11.78 7.77 -1.56
N GLY A 533 -12.04 8.93 -0.94
CA GLY A 533 -11.82 10.23 -1.54
C GLY A 533 -10.36 10.68 -1.56
N LEU A 534 -9.46 9.96 -0.86
CA LEU A 534 -8.04 10.26 -0.90
C LEU A 534 -7.42 9.81 -2.22
N ASP A 535 -6.61 10.68 -2.83
CA ASP A 535 -5.93 10.35 -4.07
C ASP A 535 -5.00 9.14 -3.89
N GLY A 536 -5.10 8.17 -4.80
CA GLY A 536 -4.38 6.90 -4.75
C GLY A 536 -4.95 5.83 -3.79
N PHE A 537 -6.05 6.09 -3.07
CA PHE A 537 -6.67 5.07 -2.20
C PHE A 537 -7.61 4.15 -2.97
N GLY A 538 -7.21 2.88 -3.10
CA GLY A 538 -8.07 1.81 -3.60
C GLY A 538 -8.90 1.14 -2.50
N VAL A 539 -9.87 0.32 -2.90
CA VAL A 539 -10.76 -0.41 -1.97
C VAL A 539 -9.96 -1.25 -0.95
N GLU A 540 -8.88 -1.90 -1.36
CA GLU A 540 -8.05 -2.71 -0.47
C GLU A 540 -7.31 -1.87 0.59
N MET A 541 -6.83 -0.67 0.24
CA MET A 541 -6.20 0.24 1.20
C MET A 541 -7.21 0.71 2.26
N VAL A 542 -8.43 1.05 1.81
CA VAL A 542 -9.50 1.48 2.71
C VAL A 542 -9.93 0.36 3.64
N SER A 543 -10.13 -0.84 3.09
CA SER A 543 -10.45 -2.04 3.88
C SER A 543 -9.34 -2.36 4.88
N GLY A 544 -8.08 -2.33 4.46
CA GLY A 544 -6.91 -2.56 5.31
C GLY A 544 -6.87 -1.61 6.51
N TYR A 545 -7.08 -0.31 6.28
CA TYR A 545 -7.13 0.69 7.35
C TYR A 545 -8.30 0.44 8.32
N ILE A 546 -9.53 0.29 7.80
CA ILE A 546 -10.74 0.15 8.63
C ILE A 546 -10.67 -1.12 9.47
N ASN A 547 -10.28 -2.25 8.86
CA ASN A 547 -10.18 -3.53 9.55
C ASN A 547 -9.10 -3.47 10.64
N PHE A 548 -7.94 -2.89 10.33
CA PHE A 548 -6.87 -2.74 11.32
C PHE A 548 -7.33 -1.90 12.52
N MET A 549 -7.95 -0.74 12.28
CA MET A 549 -8.42 0.13 13.37
C MET A 549 -9.54 -0.52 14.19
N ALA A 550 -10.43 -1.28 13.56
CA ALA A 550 -11.50 -2.00 14.27
C ALA A 550 -10.94 -3.09 15.20
N SER A 551 -9.93 -3.84 14.76
CA SER A 551 -9.34 -4.93 15.55
C SER A 551 -8.32 -4.45 16.58
N ASN A 552 -7.68 -3.30 16.37
CA ASN A 552 -6.55 -2.82 17.18
C ASN A 552 -6.83 -1.49 17.89
N GLU A 553 -8.10 -1.06 17.98
CA GLU A 553 -8.47 0.28 18.48
C GLU A 553 -7.79 0.63 19.81
N LYS A 554 -7.91 -0.25 20.80
CA LYS A 554 -7.33 -0.03 22.13
C LYS A 554 -5.80 0.08 22.09
N PHE A 555 -5.15 -0.83 21.37
CA PHE A 555 -3.69 -0.82 21.20
C PHE A 555 -3.20 0.50 20.58
N VAL A 556 -3.90 0.99 19.56
CA VAL A 556 -3.54 2.25 18.90
C VAL A 556 -3.81 3.44 19.82
N GLN A 557 -4.92 3.44 20.59
CA GLN A 557 -5.20 4.48 21.60
C GLN A 557 -4.09 4.58 22.64
N ASP A 558 -3.71 3.44 23.23
CA ASP A 558 -2.67 3.40 24.27
C ASP A 558 -1.32 3.92 23.71
N LEU A 559 -0.97 3.55 22.48
CA LEU A 559 0.23 4.08 21.81
C LEU A 559 0.16 5.59 21.55
N ILE A 560 -1.00 6.11 21.12
CA ILE A 560 -1.19 7.54 20.89
C ILE A 560 -0.98 8.32 22.21
N GLU A 561 -1.47 7.78 23.33
CA GLU A 561 -1.30 8.42 24.64
C GLU A 561 0.16 8.48 25.10
N ILE A 562 0.95 7.44 24.82
CA ILE A 562 2.38 7.37 25.15
C ILE A 562 3.19 8.27 24.23
N ILE A 563 3.01 8.13 22.91
CA ILE A 563 3.86 8.74 21.89
C ILE A 563 3.46 10.19 21.64
N LYS A 564 2.18 10.54 21.75
CA LYS A 564 1.64 11.86 21.45
C LYS A 564 2.14 12.43 20.11
N PRO A 565 1.85 11.77 18.97
CA PRO A 565 2.35 12.21 17.67
C PRO A 565 1.95 13.66 17.35
N SER A 566 2.84 14.41 16.72
CA SER A 566 2.60 15.79 16.32
C SER A 566 1.69 15.90 15.10
N GLU A 567 0.79 16.88 15.13
CA GLU A 567 -0.04 17.26 13.99
C GLU A 567 0.80 18.00 12.95
N GLU A 568 0.74 17.58 11.69
CA GLU A 568 1.33 18.37 10.60
C GLU A 568 0.56 19.68 10.41
N LYS A 569 1.27 20.74 9.99
CA LYS A 569 0.63 21.98 9.54
C LYS A 569 -0.19 21.67 8.29
N ILE A 570 -1.50 21.54 8.44
CA ILE A 570 -2.46 21.29 7.36
C ILE A 570 -2.13 22.22 6.18
N SER A 571 -1.60 21.66 5.09
CA SER A 571 -1.35 22.40 3.86
C SER A 571 -2.70 22.84 3.30
N LYS A 572 -2.87 24.14 3.06
CA LYS A 572 -4.05 24.73 2.42
C LYS A 572 -4.35 24.05 1.08
N SER A 573 -5.22 23.04 1.05
CA SER A 573 -5.81 22.56 -0.21
C SER A 573 -7.18 21.87 -0.10
N LEU A 574 -7.71 21.62 1.09
CA LEU A 574 -9.16 21.42 1.25
C LEU A 574 -9.65 22.23 2.45
N ASN A 575 -10.55 23.16 2.18
CA ASN A 575 -11.15 23.98 3.21
C ASN A 575 -11.97 23.03 4.10
N LYS A 576 -11.71 23.00 5.42
CA LYS A 576 -12.46 22.17 6.38
C LYS A 576 -13.99 22.29 6.19
N HIS A 577 -14.43 23.47 5.73
CA HIS A 577 -15.80 23.78 5.31
C HIS A 577 -16.34 22.96 4.13
N GLU A 578 -15.53 22.68 3.10
CA GLU A 578 -15.96 21.93 1.91
C GLU A 578 -16.15 20.45 2.21
N ILE A 579 -15.24 19.87 3.01
CA ILE A 579 -15.36 18.48 3.49
C ILE A 579 -16.65 18.33 4.33
N ILE A 580 -16.88 19.24 5.30
CA ILE A 580 -18.08 19.23 6.16
C ILE A 580 -19.37 19.43 5.33
N ASN A 581 -19.38 20.37 4.37
CA ASN A 581 -20.55 20.61 3.53
C ASN A 581 -20.86 19.43 2.59
N SER A 582 -19.83 18.73 2.11
CA SER A 582 -20.00 17.53 1.28
C SER A 582 -20.51 16.33 2.06
N LEU A 583 -20.08 16.18 3.32
CA LEU A 583 -20.41 15.04 4.19
C LEU A 583 -21.81 15.14 4.81
N PHE A 584 -22.26 16.34 5.19
CA PHE A 584 -23.44 16.49 6.06
C PHE A 584 -24.66 17.17 5.41
N LYS A 585 -24.60 17.60 4.14
CA LYS A 585 -25.70 18.25 3.40
C LYS A 585 -26.49 19.29 4.23
N VAL A 586 -25.79 20.13 4.99
CA VAL A 586 -26.42 21.11 5.89
C VAL A 586 -27.10 22.22 5.05
N PRO A 587 -28.35 22.63 5.34
CA PRO A 587 -29.01 23.72 4.62
C PRO A 587 -28.20 25.02 4.73
N SER A 588 -28.16 25.80 3.66
CA SER A 588 -27.42 27.07 3.53
C SER A 588 -27.84 28.09 4.60
N LEU A 589 -27.12 28.13 5.70
CA LEU A 589 -27.21 29.15 6.75
C LEU A 589 -26.10 30.20 6.53
N GLY A 590 -26.39 31.46 6.87
CA GLY A 590 -25.53 32.61 6.60
C GLY A 590 -24.09 32.46 7.08
N THR A 591 -23.15 32.89 6.21
CA THR A 591 -21.73 32.50 6.19
C THR A 591 -20.86 33.05 7.33
N GLU A 592 -21.29 34.04 8.10
CA GLU A 592 -20.46 34.64 9.17
C GLU A 592 -20.68 34.00 10.55
N THR A 593 -21.92 33.71 10.92
CA THR A 593 -22.24 33.11 12.23
C THR A 593 -21.76 31.66 12.32
N LEU A 594 -21.86 30.90 11.22
CA LEU A 594 -21.37 29.53 11.15
C LEU A 594 -19.84 29.44 11.20
N LYS A 595 -19.11 30.36 10.56
CA LYS A 595 -17.64 30.39 10.64
C LYS A 595 -17.14 30.52 12.09
N SER A 596 -17.83 31.29 12.91
CA SER A 596 -17.52 31.46 14.34
C SER A 596 -17.74 30.17 15.15
N ILE A 597 -18.79 29.42 14.83
CA ILE A 597 -19.15 28.17 15.51
C ILE A 597 -18.27 27.00 15.05
N TYR A 598 -18.05 26.85 13.72
CA TYR A 598 -17.19 25.81 13.13
C TYR A 598 -15.72 25.94 13.52
N ASN A 599 -15.23 27.16 13.76
CA ASN A 599 -13.86 27.37 14.24
C ASN A 599 -13.68 27.03 15.73
N ARG A 600 -14.77 26.81 16.48
CA ARG A 600 -14.76 26.56 17.92
C ARG A 600 -15.19 25.14 18.32
N LEU A 601 -15.78 24.36 17.40
CA LEU A 601 -16.25 23.00 17.64
C LEU A 601 -15.35 21.97 16.92
N ASP A 602 -15.07 20.85 17.59
CA ASP A 602 -14.39 19.71 16.96
C ASP A 602 -15.36 18.86 16.12
N PHE A 603 -14.82 17.91 15.36
CA PHE A 603 -15.58 17.06 14.44
C PHE A 603 -16.63 16.19 15.15
N TYR A 604 -16.41 15.83 16.43
CA TYR A 604 -17.34 15.05 17.24
C TYR A 604 -18.61 15.85 17.57
N HIS A 605 -18.45 17.12 17.95
CA HIS A 605 -19.58 18.01 18.21
C HIS A 605 -20.37 18.33 16.93
N LEU A 606 -19.70 18.44 15.78
CA LEU A 606 -20.35 18.68 14.49
C LEU A 606 -21.18 17.47 14.02
N ARG A 607 -20.69 16.25 14.27
CA ARG A 607 -21.41 15.02 14.02
C ARG A 607 -22.67 14.89 14.87
N MET A 608 -22.59 15.20 16.17
CA MET A 608 -23.77 15.21 17.05
C MET A 608 -24.84 16.22 16.59
N ILE A 609 -24.42 17.38 16.09
CA ILE A 609 -25.34 18.41 15.57
C ILE A 609 -26.01 17.96 14.26
N ALA A 610 -25.26 17.26 13.39
CA ALA A 610 -25.77 16.76 12.11
C ALA A 610 -26.68 15.52 12.26
N GLU A 611 -26.39 14.64 13.21
CA GLU A 611 -27.16 13.42 13.45
C GLU A 611 -28.50 13.67 14.20
N GLU A 612 -28.69 14.80 14.88
CA GLU A 612 -29.91 15.08 15.67
C GLU A 612 -30.86 16.16 15.09
N GLU A 613 -30.75 16.52 13.80
CA GLU A 613 -31.62 17.52 13.11
C GLU A 613 -32.02 18.71 14.03
N ILE A 614 -31.05 19.54 14.44
CA ILE A 614 -31.35 20.68 15.31
C ILE A 614 -32.24 21.69 14.55
N ILE A 615 -33.54 21.70 14.89
CA ILE A 615 -34.46 22.74 14.43
C ILE A 615 -34.05 24.07 15.09
N LEU A 616 -33.52 24.98 14.29
CA LEU A 616 -33.24 26.35 14.69
C LEU A 616 -34.52 27.18 14.62
N ASN A 617 -34.68 28.13 15.54
CA ASN A 617 -35.75 29.12 15.43
C ASN A 617 -35.44 30.14 14.32
N LYS A 618 -36.37 31.06 14.04
CA LYS A 618 -36.25 32.09 12.99
C LYS A 618 -35.05 33.05 13.14
N ASP A 619 -34.36 33.03 14.28
CA ASP A 619 -33.17 33.83 14.57
C ASP A 619 -31.89 32.97 14.63
N ASN A 620 -31.91 31.75 14.07
CA ASN A 620 -30.80 30.78 14.05
C ASN A 620 -30.30 30.34 15.44
N LYS A 621 -31.16 30.34 16.46
CA LYS A 621 -30.83 29.82 17.80
C LYS A 621 -31.39 28.41 18.00
N PRO A 622 -30.64 27.49 18.64
CA PRO A 622 -31.16 26.17 19.02
C PRO A 622 -32.37 26.31 19.94
N ILE A 623 -33.45 25.58 19.65
CA ILE A 623 -34.59 25.51 20.55
C ILE A 623 -34.14 24.91 21.90
N ARG A 624 -34.59 25.49 23.01
CA ARG A 624 -34.08 25.29 24.38
C ARG A 624 -34.06 23.82 24.85
N GLU A 625 -34.89 22.96 24.28
CA GLU A 625 -34.92 21.51 24.57
C GLU A 625 -33.73 20.76 23.95
N ASN A 626 -33.30 21.13 22.74
CA ASN A 626 -32.18 20.47 22.05
C ASN A 626 -30.83 20.77 22.71
N ALA A 627 -30.69 21.97 23.31
CA ALA A 627 -29.50 22.35 24.07
C ALA A 627 -29.31 21.52 25.36
N LYS A 628 -30.41 21.01 25.95
CA LYS A 628 -30.36 20.15 27.14
C LYS A 628 -29.87 18.72 26.82
N ILE A 629 -30.14 18.23 25.62
CA ILE A 629 -29.71 16.90 25.15
C ILE A 629 -28.19 16.88 24.91
N LEU A 630 -27.66 17.94 24.29
CA LEU A 630 -26.21 18.15 24.14
C LEU A 630 -25.48 18.21 25.49
N PHE A 631 -26.05 18.88 26.50
CA PHE A 631 -25.41 19.09 27.80
C PHE A 631 -25.33 17.84 28.69
N ASN A 632 -26.23 16.86 28.52
CA ASN A 632 -26.28 15.67 29.37
C ASN A 632 -25.34 14.53 28.90
N LYS A 633 -24.74 14.62 27.71
CA LYS A 633 -23.86 13.58 27.15
C LYS A 633 -22.37 13.95 27.08
N SER A 634 -22.00 15.21 27.31
CA SER A 634 -20.61 15.64 27.34
C SER A 634 -20.07 15.69 28.78
N PHE A 635 -19.60 14.56 29.29
CA PHE A 635 -18.69 14.58 30.45
C PHE A 635 -17.28 14.90 29.97
N ILE A 636 -16.56 15.70 30.77
CA ILE A 636 -15.18 16.20 30.60
C ILE A 636 -15.07 17.50 29.80
N LEU A 637 -15.42 18.62 30.45
CA LEU A 637 -14.82 19.92 30.16
C LEU A 637 -14.03 20.39 31.37
N ASN A 638 -12.81 20.86 31.10
CA ASN A 638 -11.85 21.44 32.05
C ASN A 638 -12.49 22.63 32.81
N GLU A 639 -12.19 22.77 34.11
CA GLU A 639 -12.92 23.61 35.09
C GLU A 639 -12.91 25.12 34.73
N ASP A 640 -11.91 25.57 33.98
CA ASP A 640 -11.80 26.96 33.53
C ASP A 640 -12.71 27.28 32.32
N ARG A 641 -12.96 26.30 31.44
CA ARG A 641 -13.95 26.46 30.35
C ARG A 641 -15.39 26.42 30.87
N TYR A 642 -15.63 25.72 31.98
CA TYR A 642 -16.93 25.72 32.66
C TYR A 642 -17.31 27.13 33.17
N LYS A 643 -16.34 27.90 33.71
CA LYS A 643 -16.58 29.26 34.22
C LYS A 643 -16.87 30.29 33.12
N GLU A 644 -16.22 30.18 31.95
CA GLU A 644 -16.52 31.05 30.80
C GLU A 644 -17.91 30.80 30.21
N LEU A 645 -18.32 29.53 30.09
CA LEU A 645 -19.65 29.16 29.60
C LEU A 645 -20.77 29.55 30.58
N LEU A 646 -20.52 29.45 31.89
CA LEU A 646 -21.49 29.88 32.91
C LEU A 646 -21.73 31.39 32.86
N ASN A 647 -20.70 32.20 32.63
CA ASN A 647 -20.84 33.66 32.50
C ASN A 647 -21.63 34.07 31.25
N PHE A 648 -21.62 33.28 30.19
CA PHE A 648 -22.39 33.56 28.98
C PHE A 648 -23.91 33.32 29.14
N PHE A 649 -24.31 32.46 30.08
CA PHE A 649 -25.72 32.06 30.27
C PHE A 649 -26.39 32.63 31.53
N THR A 650 -25.68 33.41 32.35
CA THR A 650 -26.23 33.88 33.63
C THR A 650 -26.91 35.25 33.50
N LEU A 651 -28.20 35.24 33.17
CA LEU A 651 -29.10 36.32 33.57
C LEU A 651 -30.40 35.73 34.14
N LYS A 652 -30.56 35.95 35.46
CA LYS A 652 -31.65 35.55 36.36
C LYS A 652 -31.56 34.15 37.00
N LYS A 653 -30.45 33.96 37.72
CA LYS A 653 -30.22 32.90 38.73
C LYS A 653 -31.16 33.03 39.95
N GLU A 654 -31.51 34.24 40.37
CA GLU A 654 -32.31 34.50 41.59
C GLU A 654 -33.78 34.01 41.50
N ARG A 655 -34.36 33.93 40.30
CA ARG A 655 -35.76 33.47 40.14
C ARG A 655 -35.89 31.94 40.13
N LEU A 656 -34.82 31.22 39.80
CA LEU A 656 -34.80 29.75 39.79
C LEU A 656 -34.45 29.21 41.19
N GLU A 657 -33.53 29.89 41.89
CA GLU A 657 -33.11 29.48 43.24
C GLU A 657 -34.26 29.63 44.26
N GLN A 658 -35.11 30.66 44.16
CA GLN A 658 -36.30 30.73 45.02
C GLN A 658 -37.35 29.66 44.68
N ALA A 659 -37.56 29.32 43.41
CA ALA A 659 -38.55 28.31 43.00
C ALA A 659 -38.15 26.87 43.41
N ILE A 660 -36.85 26.59 43.45
CA ILE A 660 -36.29 25.29 43.86
C ILE A 660 -36.29 25.16 45.39
N ILE A 661 -36.08 26.25 46.13
CA ILE A 661 -36.09 26.24 47.61
C ILE A 661 -37.51 26.15 48.17
N THR A 662 -38.53 26.69 47.50
CA THR A 662 -39.94 26.64 47.99
C THR A 662 -40.74 25.45 47.49
N GLY A 663 -40.22 24.66 46.55
CA GLY A 663 -40.88 23.45 46.06
C GLY A 663 -42.19 23.72 45.29
N GLU A 664 -42.29 24.85 44.59
CA GLU A 664 -43.46 25.16 43.77
C GLU A 664 -43.41 24.41 42.42
N ILE A 665 -44.39 23.53 42.21
CA ILE A 665 -44.66 22.86 40.95
C ILE A 665 -45.26 23.89 39.98
N LEU A 666 -44.53 24.26 38.93
CA LEU A 666 -45.10 24.97 37.78
C LEU A 666 -45.94 24.00 36.95
N THR A 667 -47.22 23.90 37.32
CA THR A 667 -48.28 23.31 36.49
C THR A 667 -48.80 24.41 35.58
N ILE A 668 -48.52 24.36 34.28
CA ILE A 668 -49.32 25.11 33.31
C ILE A 668 -50.61 24.32 33.11
N LYS A 669 -51.70 24.77 33.75
CA LYS A 669 -53.05 24.49 33.25
C LYS A 669 -53.76 25.83 33.07
N TYR A 670 -54.23 26.09 31.86
CA TYR A 670 -55.44 26.87 31.70
C TYR A 670 -56.58 25.90 31.41
N MET A 671 -57.36 25.59 32.44
CA MET A 671 -58.72 26.12 32.54
C MET A 671 -59.17 26.09 34.01
N GLU A 672 -59.46 27.31 34.50
CA GLU A 672 -60.36 27.77 35.56
C GLU A 672 -60.41 27.11 36.95
N GLY A 673 -60.27 27.96 37.99
CA GLY A 673 -60.84 27.70 39.32
C GLY A 673 -59.82 27.43 40.44
N THR A 674 -59.24 28.52 40.98
CA THR A 674 -58.78 28.73 42.37
C THR A 674 -58.59 27.52 43.34
N GLN A 675 -57.32 27.28 43.70
CA GLN A 675 -56.72 27.43 45.07
C GLN A 675 -57.20 26.51 46.24
N PRO A 676 -56.38 26.33 47.31
CA PRO A 676 -55.78 25.05 47.66
C PRO A 676 -55.85 24.70 49.17
N SER A 677 -55.29 23.55 49.54
CA SER A 677 -54.73 23.18 50.87
C SER A 677 -54.91 21.65 51.02
N THR A 678 -53.94 20.81 51.38
CA THR A 678 -52.90 20.98 52.39
C THR A 678 -51.76 19.98 52.15
N LEU A 679 -50.56 20.43 52.45
CA LEU A 679 -49.26 19.75 52.50
C LEU A 679 -49.14 18.59 53.52
N ARG A 680 -48.16 17.72 53.22
CA ARG A 680 -47.24 16.96 54.13
C ARG A 680 -47.72 15.63 54.75
N LYS A 681 -47.04 14.55 54.32
CA LYS A 681 -46.13 13.75 55.17
C LYS A 681 -44.90 13.36 54.35
N VAL A 682 -43.73 13.48 54.97
CA VAL A 682 -42.39 13.39 54.38
C VAL A 682 -41.57 12.41 55.22
N ILE A 683 -40.64 11.75 54.53
CA ILE A 683 -39.46 10.95 54.95
C ILE A 683 -39.77 9.50 55.42
N PRO A 684 -38.86 8.48 55.43
CA PRO A 684 -37.63 8.14 54.68
C PRO A 684 -37.56 6.66 54.18
N ARG A 685 -36.48 6.34 53.42
CA ARG A 685 -35.81 5.02 53.24
C ARG A 685 -36.69 3.79 52.89
N ASN A 686 -37.10 3.72 51.63
CA ASN A 686 -37.28 2.47 50.87
C ASN A 686 -37.30 2.81 49.38
N VAL A 687 -36.19 2.61 48.65
CA VAL A 687 -36.20 2.35 47.19
C VAL A 687 -34.94 1.55 46.83
N PHE A 688 -34.89 0.29 47.26
CA PHE A 688 -34.13 -0.76 46.60
C PHE A 688 -35.18 -1.80 46.17
N SER A 689 -35.04 -2.32 44.95
CA SER A 689 -35.93 -3.25 44.21
C SER A 689 -36.94 -2.63 43.22
N ASN A 690 -36.81 -3.09 41.97
CA ASN A 690 -37.82 -3.21 40.90
C ASN A 690 -38.19 -2.03 39.98
N THR A 691 -37.27 -1.11 39.68
CA THR A 691 -37.42 -0.24 38.49
C THR A 691 -36.11 -0.08 37.70
N LEU A 692 -35.45 -1.19 37.38
CA LEU A 692 -34.34 -1.23 36.41
C LEU A 692 -34.47 -2.41 35.43
N PHE A 693 -35.70 -2.83 35.13
CA PHE A 693 -35.98 -3.98 34.26
C PHE A 693 -36.81 -3.64 33.01
N ALA A 694 -36.98 -2.36 32.66
CA ALA A 694 -37.84 -1.96 31.53
C ALA A 694 -37.18 -1.06 30.46
N TYR A 695 -35.85 -0.85 30.49
CA TYR A 695 -35.17 -0.04 29.48
C TYR A 695 -34.07 -0.77 28.67
N HIS A 696 -33.86 -2.07 28.93
CA HIS A 696 -32.84 -2.88 28.23
C HIS A 696 -33.41 -3.97 27.30
N GLN A 697 -34.67 -3.86 26.86
CA GLN A 697 -35.27 -4.87 25.97
C GLN A 697 -35.65 -4.41 24.54
N ASN A 698 -35.08 -3.32 24.03
CA ASN A 698 -35.34 -2.92 22.63
C ASN A 698 -34.10 -2.71 21.75
N ARG A 699 -32.95 -3.32 22.07
CA ARG A 699 -31.80 -3.34 21.13
C ARG A 699 -30.93 -4.59 21.13
N LEU A 700 -31.48 -5.74 21.55
CA LEU A 700 -30.86 -7.06 21.33
C LEU A 700 -31.91 -8.01 20.75
N LYS A 701 -31.97 -8.10 19.42
CA LYS A 701 -32.55 -9.26 18.72
C LYS A 701 -31.42 -10.08 18.13
N THR A 702 -30.88 -10.98 18.94
CA THR A 702 -30.10 -12.13 18.48
C THR A 702 -31.09 -13.29 18.33
N TYR A 703 -31.26 -13.82 17.12
CA TYR A 703 -32.09 -15.01 16.89
C TYR A 703 -31.24 -16.27 17.11
N PHE A 704 -31.56 -17.04 18.14
CA PHE A 704 -31.20 -18.47 18.25
C PHE A 704 -32.31 -19.29 17.57
N ILE A 705 -31.93 -20.32 16.81
CA ILE A 705 -32.84 -21.29 16.18
C ILE A 705 -33.10 -22.45 17.16
N ASP A 706 -34.37 -22.86 17.23
CA ASP A 706 -34.84 -24.09 17.83
C ASP A 706 -34.21 -25.33 17.18
N GLU A 707 -33.36 -26.05 17.91
CA GLU A 707 -33.21 -27.51 17.83
C GLU A 707 -32.24 -28.00 18.92
N LEU A 708 -32.76 -28.31 20.12
CA LEU A 708 -32.11 -29.25 21.03
C LEU A 708 -33.18 -30.09 21.74
N VAL A 709 -33.33 -31.30 21.22
CA VAL A 709 -34.17 -32.39 21.70
C VAL A 709 -33.66 -32.89 23.06
N ILE A 710 -34.54 -32.85 24.06
CA ILE A 710 -34.76 -33.80 25.18
C ILE A 710 -33.54 -34.60 25.69
N ALA A 711 -33.07 -34.30 26.91
CA ALA A 711 -32.66 -35.33 27.90
C ALA A 711 -32.55 -34.77 29.35
N ASN A 712 -33.59 -35.04 30.13
CA ASN A 712 -33.66 -35.36 31.57
C ASN A 712 -32.91 -34.56 32.67
N ASN A 713 -33.73 -33.95 33.52
CA ASN A 713 -33.72 -33.94 34.99
C ASN A 713 -32.69 -34.87 35.69
N ASN A 714 -31.83 -34.31 36.54
CA ASN A 714 -31.88 -34.53 38.00
C ASN A 714 -30.73 -33.84 38.75
N SER A 715 -31.11 -33.11 39.80
CA SER A 715 -30.46 -32.94 41.11
C SER A 715 -29.01 -32.44 41.24
N SER A 716 -28.86 -31.62 42.30
CA SER A 716 -27.66 -31.25 43.05
C SER A 716 -26.66 -30.33 42.35
N GLY A 717 -26.44 -29.18 42.99
CA GLY A 717 -25.60 -28.13 42.50
C GLY A 717 -24.11 -28.45 42.54
N ASP A 718 -23.37 -27.75 41.68
CA ASP A 718 -22.07 -27.18 41.98
C ASP A 718 -21.64 -26.30 40.79
N TRP A 719 -21.07 -25.12 41.12
CA TRP A 719 -20.23 -24.20 40.34
C TRP A 719 -20.55 -23.89 38.86
N TYR A 720 -20.94 -22.63 38.62
CA TYR A 720 -20.87 -21.97 37.31
C TYR A 720 -19.40 -21.75 36.92
N ASP A 721 -18.95 -22.37 35.83
CA ASP A 721 -17.65 -22.15 35.18
C ASP A 721 -17.87 -21.24 33.96
N GLU A 722 -17.36 -20.01 34.02
CA GLU A 722 -17.49 -18.98 32.97
C GLU A 722 -16.76 -19.37 31.66
N ASN A 723 -15.86 -20.37 31.70
CA ASN A 723 -15.05 -20.77 30.54
C ASN A 723 -15.80 -21.59 29.48
N ARG A 724 -17.02 -22.06 29.76
CA ARG A 724 -17.84 -22.78 28.76
C ARG A 724 -18.66 -21.85 27.85
N ILE A 725 -18.84 -20.57 28.22
CA ILE A 725 -19.54 -19.60 27.38
C ILE A 725 -18.60 -18.96 26.34
N GLU A 726 -17.29 -18.89 26.61
CA GLU A 726 -16.31 -18.41 25.62
C GLU A 726 -16.04 -19.42 24.50
N PHE A 727 -16.07 -20.72 24.79
CA PHE A 727 -15.84 -21.76 23.78
C PHE A 727 -16.95 -21.83 22.70
N TYR A 728 -18.16 -21.32 22.97
CA TYR A 728 -19.26 -21.26 22.00
C TYR A 728 -19.44 -19.89 21.32
N LYS A 729 -18.69 -18.86 21.74
CA LYS A 729 -18.73 -17.53 21.11
C LYS A 729 -17.77 -17.40 19.92
N SER A 730 -16.74 -18.24 19.81
CA SER A 730 -15.67 -18.09 18.81
C SER A 730 -15.92 -18.77 17.45
N GLU A 731 -16.94 -19.62 17.30
CA GLU A 731 -17.19 -20.32 16.02
C GLU A 731 -18.39 -19.79 15.19
N TYR A 732 -19.13 -18.78 15.64
CA TYR A 732 -20.31 -18.28 14.91
C TYR A 732 -20.42 -16.76 14.81
N GLU A 733 -19.30 -16.05 14.64
CA GLU A 733 -19.35 -14.70 14.08
C GLU A 733 -19.78 -14.78 12.60
N ILE A 734 -21.07 -14.54 12.37
CA ILE A 734 -21.64 -14.34 11.03
C ILE A 734 -20.93 -13.13 10.41
N PRO A 735 -20.24 -13.27 9.25
CA PRO A 735 -19.53 -12.15 8.65
C PRO A 735 -20.49 -11.00 8.27
N ASN A 736 -20.00 -9.78 8.51
CA ASN A 736 -20.68 -8.50 8.29
C ASN A 736 -21.28 -8.34 6.88
N LEU A 737 -22.61 -8.38 6.77
CA LEU A 737 -23.34 -7.53 5.81
C LEU A 737 -23.49 -6.13 6.43
N LYS A 738 -22.46 -5.30 6.33
CA LYS A 738 -22.67 -3.85 6.45
C LYS A 738 -23.15 -3.34 5.09
N GLU A 739 -24.32 -2.69 5.12
CA GLU A 739 -25.06 -2.04 4.02
C GLU A 739 -26.12 -2.88 3.29
N ILE A 740 -27.13 -3.34 4.03
CA ILE A 740 -28.48 -3.40 3.46
C ILE A 740 -29.02 -1.97 3.47
N ASP A 741 -28.86 -1.28 2.34
CA ASP A 741 -29.40 0.06 2.15
C ASP A 741 -30.79 0.01 1.47
N ILE A 742 -31.39 1.19 1.29
CA ILE A 742 -32.68 1.33 0.63
C ILE A 742 -32.64 0.76 -0.80
N ASP A 743 -31.53 0.93 -1.53
CA ASP A 743 -31.42 0.47 -2.91
C ASP A 743 -31.23 -1.06 -3.01
N PHE A 744 -30.72 -1.70 -1.98
CA PHE A 744 -30.69 -3.16 -1.84
C PHE A 744 -32.09 -3.70 -1.55
N LEU A 745 -32.81 -3.11 -0.58
CA LEU A 745 -34.18 -3.52 -0.25
C LEU A 745 -35.15 -3.32 -1.42
N VAL A 746 -34.97 -2.24 -2.19
CA VAL A 746 -35.72 -2.00 -3.42
C VAL A 746 -35.40 -3.03 -4.50
N ASN A 747 -34.12 -3.36 -4.70
CA ASN A 747 -33.73 -4.43 -5.63
C ASN A 747 -34.34 -5.76 -5.23
N PHE A 748 -34.31 -6.08 -3.93
CA PHE A 748 -34.84 -7.33 -3.41
C PHE A 748 -36.35 -7.46 -3.69
N ALA A 749 -37.14 -6.43 -3.38
CA ALA A 749 -38.58 -6.41 -3.59
C ALA A 749 -39.03 -6.26 -5.06
N ASP A 750 -38.12 -5.99 -5.99
CA ASP A 750 -38.44 -5.65 -7.38
C ASP A 750 -39.22 -6.76 -8.13
N ARG A 751 -39.99 -6.36 -9.15
CA ARG A 751 -40.80 -7.26 -10.01
C ARG A 751 -39.96 -8.33 -10.72
N GLY A 752 -38.72 -8.03 -11.10
CA GLY A 752 -37.81 -8.99 -11.74
C GLY A 752 -37.22 -10.02 -10.77
N ASN A 753 -37.25 -9.73 -9.46
CA ASN A 753 -36.67 -10.54 -8.40
C ASN A 753 -37.79 -11.18 -7.55
N MET A 754 -38.02 -10.70 -6.33
CA MET A 754 -38.99 -11.32 -5.41
C MET A 754 -40.45 -10.97 -5.71
N ALA A 755 -40.70 -10.03 -6.63
CA ALA A 755 -42.03 -9.62 -7.08
C ALA A 755 -42.99 -9.21 -5.95
N ILE A 756 -42.47 -8.43 -4.97
CA ILE A 756 -43.27 -7.94 -3.85
C ILE A 756 -43.95 -6.62 -4.24
N HIS A 757 -45.21 -6.73 -4.67
CA HIS A 757 -46.01 -5.59 -5.10
C HIS A 757 -46.29 -4.62 -3.95
N GLY A 758 -46.12 -3.32 -4.23
CA GLY A 758 -46.40 -2.24 -3.28
C GLY A 758 -45.20 -1.79 -2.42
N LEU A 759 -44.10 -2.56 -2.39
CA LEU A 759 -42.82 -2.17 -1.77
C LEU A 759 -41.83 -1.56 -2.77
N GLY A 760 -42.22 -0.48 -3.46
CA GLY A 760 -41.31 0.29 -4.32
C GLY A 760 -40.40 1.24 -3.54
N LYS A 761 -39.52 1.97 -4.24
CA LYS A 761 -38.54 2.90 -3.66
C LYS A 761 -39.12 3.89 -2.64
N ASP A 762 -40.26 4.53 -2.96
CA ASP A 762 -40.88 5.48 -2.04
C ASP A 762 -41.54 4.81 -0.83
N SER A 763 -42.09 3.61 -1.02
CA SER A 763 -42.68 2.82 0.06
C SER A 763 -41.61 2.37 1.06
N ILE A 764 -40.49 1.82 0.54
CA ILE A 764 -39.36 1.35 1.35
C ILE A 764 -38.71 2.53 2.06
N LYS A 765 -38.48 3.67 1.39
CA LYS A 765 -37.97 4.89 2.05
C LYS A 765 -38.81 5.32 3.24
N LYS A 766 -40.14 5.33 3.11
CA LYS A 766 -41.04 5.69 4.21
C LYS A 766 -40.91 4.73 5.39
N LEU A 767 -40.86 3.43 5.13
CA LEU A 767 -40.73 2.40 6.17
C LEU A 767 -39.33 2.42 6.82
N PHE A 768 -38.29 2.66 6.03
CA PHE A 768 -36.90 2.77 6.49
C PHE A 768 -36.70 4.00 7.37
N ASN A 769 -37.22 5.18 6.97
CA ASN A 769 -37.13 6.41 7.78
C ASN A 769 -37.86 6.31 9.12
N LEU A 770 -38.82 5.41 9.26
CA LEU A 770 -39.52 5.13 10.51
C LEU A 770 -38.91 3.96 11.29
N ASN A 771 -37.76 3.42 10.85
CA ASN A 771 -37.11 2.22 11.39
C ASN A 771 -38.05 0.99 11.48
N ILE A 772 -39.03 0.89 10.58
CA ILE A 772 -39.95 -0.25 10.49
C ILE A 772 -39.34 -1.36 9.61
N LEU A 773 -38.49 -0.99 8.65
CA LEU A 773 -37.90 -1.90 7.67
C LEU A 773 -36.44 -1.52 7.43
N THR A 774 -35.51 -2.36 7.90
CA THR A 774 -34.06 -2.13 7.81
C THR A 774 -33.29 -3.34 7.26
N SER A 775 -33.96 -4.49 7.11
CA SER A 775 -33.39 -5.75 6.65
C SER A 775 -34.40 -6.55 5.81
N ILE A 776 -33.93 -7.63 5.17
CA ILE A 776 -34.83 -8.60 4.51
C ILE A 776 -35.73 -9.29 5.53
N ASP A 777 -35.21 -9.61 6.71
CA ASP A 777 -35.97 -10.20 7.80
C ASP A 777 -37.17 -9.33 8.19
N ASP A 778 -37.01 -8.00 8.17
CA ASP A 778 -38.09 -7.06 8.45
C ASP A 778 -39.17 -7.09 7.36
N ILE A 779 -38.80 -7.26 6.07
CA ILE A 779 -39.79 -7.41 4.98
C ILE A 779 -40.75 -8.55 5.29
N TYR A 780 -40.22 -9.72 5.65
CA TYR A 780 -41.00 -10.91 5.95
C TYR A 780 -41.62 -10.94 7.36
N SER A 781 -41.34 -9.92 8.17
CA SER A 781 -41.91 -9.72 9.51
C SER A 781 -42.91 -8.55 9.56
N LEU A 782 -43.12 -7.83 8.45
CA LEU A 782 -44.09 -6.75 8.37
C LEU A 782 -45.49 -7.26 8.69
N THR A 783 -46.18 -6.56 9.60
CA THR A 783 -47.60 -6.82 9.89
C THR A 783 -48.47 -5.69 9.34
N LEU A 784 -49.77 -5.96 9.19
CA LEU A 784 -50.74 -4.93 8.81
C LEU A 784 -50.75 -3.77 9.81
N GLU A 785 -50.51 -4.05 11.10
CA GLU A 785 -50.40 -3.02 12.15
C GLU A 785 -49.16 -2.12 11.95
N ASN A 786 -48.03 -2.68 11.52
CA ASN A 786 -46.83 -1.90 11.19
C ASN A 786 -47.09 -0.98 9.99
N LEU A 787 -47.77 -1.46 8.96
CA LEU A 787 -48.06 -0.69 7.75
C LEU A 787 -49.08 0.43 8.00
N GLN A 788 -50.13 0.18 8.78
CA GLN A 788 -51.16 1.19 9.08
C GLN A 788 -50.63 2.40 9.87
N LYS A 789 -49.47 2.28 10.52
CA LYS A 789 -48.78 3.41 11.19
C LYS A 789 -48.15 4.39 10.21
N VAL A 790 -48.11 4.07 8.92
CA VAL A 790 -47.46 4.87 7.87
C VAL A 790 -48.47 5.44 6.89
N LYS A 791 -48.44 6.76 6.71
CA LYS A 791 -49.36 7.46 5.80
C LYS A 791 -49.23 6.98 4.36
N GLY A 792 -50.34 6.50 3.79
CA GLY A 792 -50.43 5.96 2.43
C GLY A 792 -50.41 4.44 2.32
N PHE A 793 -50.42 3.72 3.45
CA PHE A 793 -50.53 2.25 3.54
C PHE A 793 -51.84 1.80 4.22
N GLU A 794 -52.81 2.69 4.38
CA GLU A 794 -54.09 2.42 5.01
C GLU A 794 -54.99 1.53 4.13
N GLY A 795 -55.89 0.77 4.76
CA GLY A 795 -56.91 -0.03 4.08
C GLY A 795 -56.35 -1.16 3.21
N GLN A 796 -56.98 -1.39 2.05
CA GLN A 796 -56.68 -2.53 1.17
C GLN A 796 -55.21 -2.57 0.71
N ARG A 797 -54.56 -1.42 0.56
CA ARG A 797 -53.17 -1.33 0.10
C ARG A 797 -52.18 -2.02 1.04
N GLY A 798 -52.38 -1.92 2.35
CA GLY A 798 -51.56 -2.65 3.33
C GLY A 798 -51.78 -4.16 3.24
N ILE A 799 -53.03 -4.59 3.04
CA ILE A 799 -53.40 -6.00 2.88
C ILE A 799 -52.75 -6.59 1.62
N ASP A 800 -52.77 -5.85 0.50
CA ASP A 800 -52.18 -6.28 -0.76
C ASP A 800 -50.65 -6.47 -0.65
N ILE A 801 -49.96 -5.61 0.10
CA ILE A 801 -48.53 -5.72 0.36
C ILE A 801 -48.22 -6.99 1.17
N ILE A 802 -48.95 -7.22 2.27
CA ILE A 802 -48.77 -8.43 3.09
C ILE A 802 -49.04 -9.70 2.26
N THR A 803 -50.12 -9.68 1.46
CA THR A 803 -50.46 -10.79 0.56
C THR A 803 -49.34 -11.05 -0.45
N SER A 804 -48.74 -9.99 -1.00
CA SER A 804 -47.63 -10.11 -1.94
C SER A 804 -46.32 -10.58 -1.29
N ILE A 805 -46.05 -10.22 -0.04
CA ILE A 805 -44.89 -10.71 0.73
C ILE A 805 -45.04 -12.22 0.94
N GLU A 806 -46.21 -12.67 1.39
CA GLU A 806 -46.47 -14.10 1.59
C GLU A 806 -46.40 -14.89 0.27
N GLY A 807 -46.92 -14.32 -0.82
CA GLY A 807 -46.77 -14.92 -2.16
C GLY A 807 -45.32 -15.03 -2.66
N SER A 808 -44.39 -14.23 -2.12
CA SER A 808 -42.98 -14.28 -2.52
C SER A 808 -42.17 -15.39 -1.85
N ARG A 809 -42.71 -16.05 -0.81
CA ARG A 809 -42.07 -17.17 -0.08
C ARG A 809 -41.99 -18.49 -0.87
N GLN A 810 -42.33 -18.48 -2.15
CA GLN A 810 -42.29 -19.64 -3.05
C GLN A 810 -41.80 -19.21 -4.44
N CYS A 811 -40.80 -18.33 -4.49
CA CYS A 811 -40.22 -17.87 -5.74
C CYS A 811 -39.28 -18.93 -6.34
N ASP A 812 -39.02 -18.87 -7.65
CA ASP A 812 -37.99 -19.71 -8.28
C ASP A 812 -36.59 -19.40 -7.66
N CYS A 813 -35.75 -20.42 -7.45
CA CYS A 813 -34.36 -20.30 -6.94
C CYS A 813 -33.57 -19.15 -7.55
N TRP A 814 -33.63 -18.99 -8.88
CA TRP A 814 -32.86 -17.97 -9.57
C TRP A 814 -33.29 -16.54 -9.23
N ARG A 815 -34.56 -16.33 -8.85
CA ARG A 815 -35.09 -15.02 -8.43
C ARG A 815 -34.52 -14.61 -7.09
N PHE A 816 -34.49 -15.55 -6.14
CA PHE A 816 -33.85 -15.34 -4.85
C PHE A 816 -32.36 -15.02 -5.04
N LEU A 817 -31.65 -15.81 -5.85
CA LEU A 817 -30.22 -15.61 -6.10
C LEU A 817 -29.91 -14.26 -6.77
N SER A 818 -30.78 -13.80 -7.67
CA SER A 818 -30.65 -12.49 -8.34
C SER A 818 -30.96 -11.32 -7.39
N ALA A 819 -31.85 -11.54 -6.41
CA ALA A 819 -32.23 -10.53 -5.43
C ALA A 819 -31.08 -10.13 -4.48
N LEU A 820 -30.09 -11.01 -4.30
CA LEU A 820 -28.91 -10.81 -3.44
C LEU A 820 -27.91 -9.76 -3.97
N LYS A 821 -28.11 -9.26 -5.20
CA LYS A 821 -27.34 -8.16 -5.78
C LYS A 821 -25.83 -8.43 -5.83
N ILE A 822 -25.46 -9.69 -6.09
CA ILE A 822 -24.07 -10.12 -6.24
C ILE A 822 -23.43 -9.31 -7.40
N PRO A 823 -22.26 -8.67 -7.23
CA PRO A 823 -21.65 -7.86 -8.28
C PRO A 823 -21.44 -8.67 -9.57
N LEU A 824 -21.64 -8.05 -10.73
CA LEU A 824 -21.53 -8.69 -12.06
C LEU A 824 -22.45 -9.90 -12.26
N PHE A 825 -23.40 -10.14 -11.35
CA PHE A 825 -24.26 -11.30 -11.32
C PHE A 825 -25.71 -10.88 -11.60
N ALA A 826 -26.19 -11.22 -12.80
CA ALA A 826 -27.55 -10.93 -13.24
C ALA A 826 -28.42 -12.20 -13.30
N GLU A 827 -29.70 -12.03 -13.62
CA GLU A 827 -30.69 -13.10 -13.81
C GLU A 827 -30.15 -14.30 -14.60
N ALA A 828 -29.45 -14.07 -15.71
CA ALA A 828 -28.90 -15.14 -16.54
C ALA A 828 -27.89 -16.02 -15.79
N SER A 829 -27.08 -15.43 -14.91
CA SER A 829 -26.10 -16.18 -14.12
C SER A 829 -26.78 -16.93 -12.98
N GLY A 830 -27.80 -16.33 -12.35
CA GLY A 830 -28.61 -17.00 -11.33
C GLY A 830 -29.36 -18.20 -11.86
N LYS A 831 -29.91 -18.11 -13.09
CA LYS A 831 -30.52 -19.24 -13.79
C LYS A 831 -29.53 -20.37 -14.04
N LEU A 832 -28.36 -20.06 -14.62
CA LEU A 832 -27.34 -21.09 -14.88
C LEU A 832 -26.92 -21.86 -13.61
N ILE A 833 -26.73 -21.16 -12.48
CA ILE A 833 -26.35 -21.81 -11.22
C ILE A 833 -27.51 -22.65 -10.66
N CYS A 834 -28.71 -22.08 -10.57
CA CYS A 834 -29.88 -22.80 -10.02
C CYS A 834 -30.34 -23.94 -10.95
N ASP A 835 -30.16 -23.83 -12.26
CA ASP A 835 -30.47 -24.90 -13.21
C ASP A 835 -29.50 -26.07 -13.02
N GLU A 836 -28.21 -25.79 -12.78
CA GLU A 836 -27.20 -26.83 -12.62
C GLU A 836 -27.19 -27.45 -11.22
N TYR A 837 -27.21 -26.63 -10.18
CA TYR A 837 -27.00 -27.05 -8.80
C TYR A 837 -28.24 -26.91 -7.91
N GLY A 838 -29.36 -26.41 -8.43
CA GLY A 838 -30.58 -26.26 -7.63
C GLY A 838 -30.40 -25.32 -6.44
N LEU A 839 -30.89 -25.73 -5.28
CA LEU A 839 -30.74 -24.99 -4.02
C LEU A 839 -29.38 -25.20 -3.33
N ASP A 840 -28.55 -26.13 -3.83
CA ASP A 840 -27.25 -26.49 -3.24
C ASP A 840 -26.12 -25.54 -3.66
N PHE A 841 -26.45 -24.31 -4.04
CA PHE A 841 -25.47 -23.33 -4.53
C PHE A 841 -24.60 -22.70 -3.42
N LEU A 842 -24.94 -22.90 -2.14
CA LEU A 842 -24.26 -22.28 -0.99
C LEU A 842 -22.84 -22.80 -0.76
N ASP A 843 -22.57 -24.03 -1.18
CA ASP A 843 -21.33 -24.76 -0.88
C ASP A 843 -20.45 -24.98 -2.12
N LEU A 844 -20.75 -24.30 -3.23
CA LEU A 844 -20.02 -24.49 -4.48
C LEU A 844 -18.60 -23.91 -4.39
N THR A 845 -17.62 -24.76 -4.70
CA THR A 845 -16.23 -24.35 -4.90
C THR A 845 -16.10 -23.48 -6.15
N TYR A 846 -15.04 -22.66 -6.21
CA TYR A 846 -14.75 -21.86 -7.39
C TYR A 846 -14.72 -22.71 -8.68
N ASP A 847 -14.09 -23.88 -8.64
CA ASP A 847 -13.98 -24.76 -9.81
C ASP A 847 -15.34 -25.29 -10.27
N GLN A 848 -16.25 -25.62 -9.33
CA GLN A 848 -17.62 -26.04 -9.65
C GLN A 848 -18.46 -24.93 -10.28
N VAL A 849 -18.25 -23.68 -9.87
CA VAL A 849 -18.93 -22.52 -10.46
C VAL A 849 -18.33 -22.17 -11.82
N ARG A 850 -17.00 -22.25 -11.94
CA ARG A 850 -16.24 -22.05 -13.18
C ARG A 850 -16.57 -23.10 -14.24
N SER A 851 -16.87 -24.34 -13.83
CA SER A 851 -17.25 -25.41 -14.76
C SER A 851 -18.64 -25.21 -15.39
N ILE A 852 -19.44 -24.28 -14.88
CA ILE A 852 -20.74 -23.92 -15.48
C ILE A 852 -20.48 -23.21 -16.81
N ASN A 853 -20.77 -23.91 -17.90
CA ASN A 853 -20.64 -23.37 -19.25
C ASN A 853 -21.38 -22.04 -19.39
N SER A 854 -20.68 -21.01 -19.88
CA SER A 854 -21.15 -19.61 -20.07
C SER A 854 -21.06 -18.69 -18.85
N LEU A 855 -20.57 -19.20 -17.71
CA LEU A 855 -20.25 -18.40 -16.53
C LEU A 855 -18.74 -18.10 -16.54
N GLY A 856 -18.38 -16.85 -16.91
CA GLY A 856 -16.98 -16.45 -17.06
C GLY A 856 -16.23 -16.42 -15.72
N GLU A 857 -14.90 -16.50 -15.79
CA GLU A 857 -13.99 -16.54 -14.64
C GLU A 857 -14.23 -15.43 -13.61
N GLU A 858 -14.45 -14.20 -14.07
CA GLU A 858 -14.75 -13.05 -13.20
C GLU A 858 -16.08 -13.22 -12.44
N ARG A 859 -17.12 -13.77 -13.10
CA ARG A 859 -18.43 -14.04 -12.48
C ARG A 859 -18.36 -15.22 -11.50
N ALA A 860 -17.56 -16.24 -11.82
CA ALA A 860 -17.33 -17.38 -10.93
C ALA A 860 -16.57 -16.95 -9.66
N ASN A 861 -15.50 -16.14 -9.82
CA ASN A 861 -14.76 -15.56 -8.71
C ASN A 861 -15.64 -14.68 -7.83
N THR A 862 -16.46 -13.81 -8.45
CA THR A 862 -17.35 -12.92 -7.70
C THR A 862 -18.41 -13.68 -6.93
N PHE A 863 -19.03 -14.69 -7.55
CA PHE A 863 -20.01 -15.55 -6.88
C PHE A 863 -19.39 -16.32 -5.71
N HIS A 864 -18.23 -16.96 -5.93
CA HIS A 864 -17.54 -17.73 -4.90
C HIS A 864 -17.12 -16.83 -3.73
N SER A 865 -16.50 -15.67 -4.01
CA SER A 865 -16.12 -14.69 -2.99
C SER A 865 -17.34 -14.19 -2.20
N TYR A 866 -18.46 -13.93 -2.88
CA TYR A 866 -19.70 -13.50 -2.22
C TYR A 866 -20.28 -14.59 -1.32
N MET A 867 -20.36 -15.84 -1.79
CA MET A 867 -20.90 -16.95 -1.01
C MET A 867 -20.01 -17.27 0.19
N THR A 868 -18.68 -17.30 0.02
CA THR A 868 -17.75 -17.54 1.14
C THR A 868 -17.89 -16.49 2.24
N LYS A 869 -18.10 -15.21 1.88
CA LYS A 869 -18.30 -14.13 2.85
C LYS A 869 -19.70 -14.12 3.47
N ASN A 870 -20.75 -14.44 2.71
CA ASN A 870 -22.15 -14.22 3.12
C ASN A 870 -22.94 -15.52 3.35
N LYS A 871 -22.29 -16.68 3.39
CA LYS A 871 -22.93 -18.00 3.46
C LYS A 871 -24.02 -18.11 4.53
N LEU A 872 -23.69 -17.73 5.76
CA LEU A 872 -24.57 -17.90 6.91
C LEU A 872 -25.84 -17.06 6.81
N ILE A 873 -25.72 -15.82 6.33
CA ILE A 873 -26.85 -14.90 6.20
C ILE A 873 -27.70 -15.19 4.95
N VAL A 874 -27.08 -15.60 3.84
CA VAL A 874 -27.82 -16.10 2.66
C VAL A 874 -28.60 -17.37 3.01
N LYS A 875 -28.00 -18.30 3.77
CA LYS A 875 -28.69 -19.51 4.26
C LYS A 875 -29.89 -19.15 5.14
N ARG A 876 -29.75 -18.16 6.04
CA ARG A 876 -30.86 -17.66 6.86
C ARG A 876 -32.00 -17.10 5.99
N TRP A 877 -31.70 -16.27 5.00
CA TRP A 877 -32.74 -15.73 4.11
C TRP A 877 -33.36 -16.81 3.23
N MET A 878 -32.59 -17.80 2.78
CA MET A 878 -33.11 -18.95 2.04
C MET A 878 -34.13 -19.74 2.88
N ASN A 879 -33.91 -19.86 4.19
CA ASN A 879 -34.86 -20.51 5.10
C ASN A 879 -36.14 -19.69 5.34
N ILE A 880 -36.05 -18.35 5.31
CA ILE A 880 -37.20 -17.44 5.44
C ILE A 880 -38.04 -17.43 4.15
N VAL A 881 -37.35 -17.39 3.00
CA VAL A 881 -37.93 -17.22 1.66
C VAL A 881 -38.36 -18.54 1.04
N GLN A 882 -37.74 -19.67 1.38
CA GLN A 882 -38.05 -21.02 0.86
C GLN A 882 -38.21 -21.09 -0.68
N PRO A 883 -37.18 -20.71 -1.46
CA PRO A 883 -37.25 -20.74 -2.91
C PRO A 883 -37.44 -22.16 -3.47
N LEU A 884 -38.11 -22.27 -4.63
CA LEU A 884 -38.43 -23.50 -5.33
C LEU A 884 -37.41 -23.82 -6.44
N GLN A 885 -37.09 -25.10 -6.60
CA GLN A 885 -36.35 -25.61 -7.77
C GLN A 885 -37.35 -26.16 -8.81
N LYS A 886 -37.17 -25.81 -10.09
CA LYS A 886 -37.93 -26.44 -11.19
C LYS A 886 -37.33 -27.80 -11.54
N GLU A 887 -38.15 -28.84 -11.64
CA GLU A 887 -37.70 -30.17 -12.07
C GLU A 887 -37.16 -30.11 -13.52
N LYS A 888 -35.91 -30.57 -13.75
CA LYS A 888 -35.32 -30.73 -15.08
C LYS A 888 -36.13 -31.79 -15.86
N LYS A 889 -36.88 -31.38 -16.89
CA LYS A 889 -37.49 -32.34 -17.84
C LYS A 889 -36.38 -33.07 -18.61
N ALA A 890 -36.36 -34.40 -18.55
CA ALA A 890 -35.39 -35.21 -19.27
C ALA A 890 -35.52 -35.01 -20.80
N ILE A 891 -34.54 -34.37 -21.42
CA ILE A 891 -34.48 -34.17 -22.87
C ILE A 891 -34.12 -35.52 -23.52
N LYS A 892 -34.97 -36.00 -24.45
CA LYS A 892 -34.71 -37.21 -25.24
C LYS A 892 -33.44 -37.06 -26.08
N LEU A 893 -32.68 -38.15 -26.24
CA LEU A 893 -31.47 -38.17 -27.05
C LEU A 893 -31.78 -37.70 -28.49
N ASN A 894 -31.12 -36.64 -28.95
CA ASN A 894 -31.27 -36.08 -30.28
C ASN A 894 -29.90 -35.65 -30.84
N PRO A 895 -29.76 -35.47 -32.17
CA PRO A 895 -28.45 -35.21 -32.80
C PRO A 895 -27.78 -33.88 -32.42
N PHE A 896 -28.54 -32.94 -31.85
CA PHE A 896 -28.06 -31.59 -31.53
C PHE A 896 -27.80 -31.38 -30.03
N LYS A 897 -28.11 -32.37 -29.19
CA LYS A 897 -27.84 -32.32 -27.76
C LYS A 897 -26.34 -32.12 -27.51
N ASP A 898 -26.01 -31.15 -26.66
CA ASP A 898 -24.66 -30.74 -26.27
C ASP A 898 -23.77 -30.22 -27.43
N LYS A 899 -24.38 -29.91 -28.59
CA LYS A 899 -23.68 -29.37 -29.77
C LYS A 899 -23.72 -27.86 -29.84
N THR A 900 -22.62 -27.23 -30.29
CA THR A 900 -22.54 -25.79 -30.52
C THR A 900 -22.92 -25.45 -31.96
N LEU A 901 -24.00 -24.71 -32.14
CA LEU A 901 -24.59 -24.36 -33.43
C LEU A 901 -24.47 -22.86 -33.71
N VAL A 902 -24.31 -22.46 -34.97
CA VAL A 902 -24.40 -21.05 -35.39
C VAL A 902 -25.44 -20.93 -36.49
N LEU A 903 -26.32 -19.92 -36.40
CA LEU A 903 -27.35 -19.66 -37.41
C LEU A 903 -26.92 -18.50 -38.33
N THR A 904 -27.05 -18.67 -39.65
CA THR A 904 -26.77 -17.60 -40.63
C THR A 904 -27.66 -17.70 -41.88
N GLY A 905 -27.73 -16.64 -42.71
CA GLY A 905 -28.63 -16.59 -43.87
C GLY A 905 -30.11 -16.41 -43.49
N SER A 906 -30.94 -16.08 -44.48
CA SER A 906 -32.39 -15.92 -44.35
C SER A 906 -33.06 -17.30 -44.25
N MET A 907 -33.81 -17.50 -43.16
CA MET A 907 -34.46 -18.77 -42.81
C MET A 907 -35.97 -18.72 -43.08
N SER A 908 -36.62 -19.88 -43.19
CA SER A 908 -38.06 -20.02 -43.39
C SER A 908 -38.89 -19.52 -42.19
N GLU A 909 -38.33 -19.59 -40.98
CA GLU A 909 -38.90 -19.03 -39.74
C GLU A 909 -37.96 -18.00 -39.10
N SER A 910 -38.45 -17.27 -38.09
CA SER A 910 -37.60 -16.31 -37.37
C SER A 910 -36.44 -17.03 -36.69
N ARG A 911 -35.23 -16.47 -36.82
CA ARG A 911 -34.01 -17.07 -36.22
C ARG A 911 -34.14 -17.25 -34.69
N THR A 912 -34.91 -16.38 -34.03
CA THR A 912 -35.22 -16.50 -32.60
C THR A 912 -36.00 -17.77 -32.30
N LYS A 913 -37.02 -18.09 -33.10
CA LYS A 913 -37.85 -19.29 -32.91
C LYS A 913 -37.05 -20.58 -33.17
N ILE A 914 -36.22 -20.58 -34.21
CA ILE A 914 -35.32 -21.71 -34.51
C ILE A 914 -34.27 -21.87 -33.41
N LYS A 915 -33.75 -20.76 -32.88
CA LYS A 915 -32.82 -20.77 -31.75
C LYS A 915 -33.45 -21.40 -30.51
N GLU A 916 -34.65 -20.95 -30.13
CA GLU A 916 -35.40 -21.48 -28.98
C GLU A 916 -35.64 -22.99 -29.14
N MET A 917 -36.09 -23.43 -30.32
CA MET A 917 -36.30 -24.86 -30.62
C MET A 917 -35.01 -25.69 -30.45
N LEU A 918 -33.87 -25.20 -30.94
CA LEU A 918 -32.59 -25.91 -30.83
C LEU A 918 -32.07 -25.92 -29.39
N GLU A 919 -32.29 -24.84 -28.63
CA GLU A 919 -31.93 -24.76 -27.21
C GLU A 919 -32.82 -25.68 -26.35
N GLU A 920 -34.10 -25.83 -26.66
CA GLU A 920 -35.00 -26.81 -26.00
C GLU A 920 -34.57 -28.27 -26.22
N LEU A 921 -33.89 -28.54 -27.33
CA LEU A 921 -33.30 -29.84 -27.64
C LEU A 921 -31.92 -30.04 -26.98
N GLY A 922 -31.42 -29.05 -26.24
CA GLY A 922 -30.15 -29.11 -25.52
C GLY A 922 -28.94 -28.70 -26.36
N ALA A 923 -29.13 -27.98 -27.46
CA ALA A 923 -28.03 -27.39 -28.24
C ALA A 923 -27.63 -26.01 -27.70
N LYS A 924 -26.38 -25.60 -27.94
CA LYS A 924 -25.87 -24.25 -27.62
C LYS A 924 -25.79 -23.40 -28.88
N VAL A 925 -26.62 -22.35 -29.01
CA VAL A 925 -26.63 -21.51 -30.22
C VAL A 925 -25.77 -20.25 -30.04
N SER A 926 -24.63 -20.19 -30.74
CA SER A 926 -23.67 -19.07 -30.74
C SER A 926 -23.92 -18.07 -31.88
N GLY A 927 -23.53 -16.81 -31.66
CA GLY A 927 -23.62 -15.74 -32.65
C GLY A 927 -22.46 -15.68 -33.65
N SER A 928 -21.34 -16.37 -33.40
CA SER A 928 -20.12 -16.31 -34.20
C SER A 928 -19.53 -17.70 -34.47
N VAL A 929 -18.95 -17.86 -35.67
CA VAL A 929 -18.29 -19.09 -36.09
C VAL A 929 -16.85 -19.12 -35.57
N SER A 930 -16.48 -20.21 -34.91
CA SER A 930 -15.13 -20.50 -34.39
C SER A 930 -14.77 -21.97 -34.65
N LYS A 931 -13.52 -22.37 -34.35
CA LYS A 931 -13.09 -23.77 -34.51
C LYS A 931 -13.83 -24.76 -33.59
N SER A 932 -14.43 -24.29 -32.49
CA SER A 932 -15.22 -25.12 -31.58
C SER A 932 -16.71 -25.20 -31.95
N THR A 933 -17.13 -24.56 -33.04
CA THR A 933 -18.50 -24.69 -33.56
C THR A 933 -18.68 -26.07 -34.19
N ASP A 934 -19.66 -26.86 -33.73
CA ASP A 934 -19.95 -28.18 -34.28
C ASP A 934 -20.67 -28.07 -35.64
N TYR A 935 -21.69 -27.19 -35.75
CA TYR A 935 -22.43 -26.97 -36.99
C TYR A 935 -22.72 -25.48 -37.26
N LEU A 936 -22.57 -25.06 -38.51
CA LEU A 936 -23.18 -23.84 -39.04
C LEU A 936 -24.46 -24.22 -39.80
N ILE A 937 -25.61 -23.79 -39.29
CA ILE A 937 -26.90 -23.95 -39.96
C ILE A 937 -27.16 -22.68 -40.78
N TYR A 938 -27.37 -22.84 -42.08
CA TYR A 938 -27.53 -21.71 -42.99
C TYR A 938 -28.77 -21.80 -43.89
N GLY A 939 -29.39 -20.64 -44.09
CA GLY A 939 -30.45 -20.42 -45.08
C GLY A 939 -29.94 -19.67 -46.31
N GLU A 940 -30.85 -19.06 -47.08
CA GLU A 940 -30.47 -18.29 -48.27
C GLU A 940 -29.57 -17.10 -47.93
N LYS A 941 -28.61 -16.75 -48.80
CA LYS A 941 -27.67 -15.62 -48.61
C LYS A 941 -26.86 -15.70 -47.30
N ALA A 942 -26.32 -16.87 -46.98
CA ALA A 942 -25.50 -17.16 -45.80
C ALA A 942 -24.24 -16.27 -45.62
N GLY A 943 -23.76 -15.62 -46.69
CA GLY A 943 -22.75 -14.56 -46.62
C GLY A 943 -21.41 -14.98 -46.02
N SER A 944 -20.70 -14.02 -45.42
CA SER A 944 -19.32 -14.16 -44.94
C SER A 944 -19.11 -15.19 -43.81
N LYS A 945 -20.17 -15.58 -43.09
CA LYS A 945 -20.09 -16.60 -42.04
C LYS A 945 -20.00 -18.02 -42.60
N LEU A 946 -20.62 -18.28 -43.76
CA LEU A 946 -20.47 -19.56 -44.46
C LEU A 946 -19.03 -19.74 -44.92
N THR A 947 -18.46 -18.72 -45.58
CA THR A 947 -17.05 -18.73 -46.01
C THR A 947 -16.09 -18.89 -44.84
N LYS A 948 -16.41 -18.31 -43.67
CA LYS A 948 -15.62 -18.48 -42.44
C LYS A 948 -15.76 -19.88 -41.83
N ALA A 949 -16.92 -20.52 -41.92
CA ALA A 949 -17.09 -21.90 -41.47
C ALA A 949 -16.32 -22.88 -42.35
N GLU A 950 -16.38 -22.69 -43.68
CA GLU A 950 -15.64 -23.48 -44.65
C GLU A 950 -14.13 -23.37 -44.43
N SER A 951 -13.60 -22.16 -44.22
CA SER A 951 -12.15 -21.97 -43.98
C SER A 951 -11.66 -22.55 -42.65
N LEU A 952 -12.56 -22.71 -41.67
CA LEU A 952 -12.27 -23.31 -40.38
C LEU A 952 -12.59 -24.82 -40.31
N GLY A 953 -13.11 -25.42 -41.38
CA GLY A 953 -13.48 -26.84 -41.44
C GLY A 953 -14.71 -27.20 -40.59
N VAL A 954 -15.56 -26.25 -40.26
CA VAL A 954 -16.79 -26.46 -39.49
C VAL A 954 -17.87 -27.09 -40.38
N LYS A 955 -18.62 -28.08 -39.89
CA LYS A 955 -19.69 -28.74 -40.66
C LYS A 955 -20.83 -27.75 -40.95
N THR A 956 -21.27 -27.69 -42.20
CA THR A 956 -22.33 -26.77 -42.62
C THR A 956 -23.60 -27.56 -42.98
N LEU A 957 -24.76 -27.15 -42.46
CA LEU A 957 -26.07 -27.76 -42.74
C LEU A 957 -27.02 -26.70 -43.30
N THR A 958 -27.81 -27.04 -44.32
CA THR A 958 -28.94 -26.18 -44.72
C THR A 958 -30.02 -26.22 -43.63
N GLU A 959 -30.90 -25.21 -43.58
CA GLU A 959 -32.05 -25.24 -42.67
C GLU A 959 -32.90 -26.51 -42.87
N GLU A 960 -33.13 -26.92 -44.12
CA GLU A 960 -33.86 -28.15 -44.46
C GLU A 960 -33.15 -29.39 -43.91
N ALA A 961 -31.83 -29.51 -44.13
CA ALA A 961 -31.06 -30.65 -43.62
C ALA A 961 -31.03 -30.69 -42.08
N MET A 962 -31.05 -29.54 -41.40
CA MET A 962 -31.19 -29.50 -39.95
C MET A 962 -32.55 -30.04 -39.50
N ARG A 963 -33.63 -29.67 -40.20
CA ARG A 963 -34.98 -30.15 -39.89
C ARG A 963 -35.15 -31.64 -40.17
N ASP A 964 -34.51 -32.18 -41.20
CA ASP A 964 -34.52 -33.62 -41.50
C ASP A 964 -33.78 -34.46 -40.44
N MET A 965 -32.89 -33.84 -39.67
CA MET A 965 -32.16 -34.48 -38.56
C MET A 965 -32.90 -34.42 -37.22
N LEU A 966 -34.02 -33.69 -37.14
CA LEU A 966 -34.89 -33.56 -35.95
C LEU A 966 -36.04 -34.56 -36.01
#